data_AF-A0A0S8I358-F1
#
_entry.id   AF-A0A0S8I358-F1
#
_cell.length_a   1.000
_cell.length_b   1.000
_cell.length_c   1.000
_cell.angle_alpha   90.00
_cell.angle_beta   90.00
_cell.angle_gamma   90.00
#
_symmetry.space_group_name_H-M   'P 1'
#
loop_
_entity.id
_entity.type
_entity.pdbx_description
1 polymer ?
#
loop_
_entity_poly.entity_id
_entity_poly.type
_entity_poly.pdbx_seq_one_letter_code
_entity_poly.pdbx_strand_id
1 'polypeptide(L)'
;MGRKRVIASAQRMNQELNRVFYNLGTKDQPKGKILSAYRQAHRSIQTAIEHNAINEIGEIMGLLELAIGETTRDSLERIARVGYETGRTQLEEYKVDPVEWEDPGIALMQDMWMNHVRDQSLRSRALLIAGGDPALLIGDVSRQGIIRPGPTIQSGARWLSMMGSLAWAKTVGQSTKRPGVKVEFKRQAIASIDRKTTDCCLQVHGQIVGLEEFFTLIGTPRYADEIKDPPFHDYCRTSQALIRPDEVGDDLTQAMESAARAELDAREQDRILAQEIREKLVKLGVEPDGRVRAGDSDEVKRLRGELTYVNKRVFIKPGSALARRPPPKHVWKPVKPPPKGEPPTREELLAAPLPTQSYAGWQASDKDEAQRLAKNIRRHRRKLEKGQITQEQFDQRAGDLIKRHQKLSEKYGENSRFLNLVGEKPKPPSGPLPSKLPLPSGIQPDRGEIRASFGEVKEAAGRIKELEGQTSRAEKDFIAGKISEAEFNKIFGKNAIEVARLRKVKEKSLAGLLKLPEGVKGVKFSPEYSWVSHKEIRKLNKAIKELEERIVERKAGPFGLTIVKGARGSWDGWNVTLGSANRRTLHHELGHMLEARDPVLRRIVRQWRLHRTRGEKVTPLGGGYGEKEIAKKDKFVEAYIGRIYKSQDTEVVSMGLELLLHSPALLMKDSEHFDLMVNVLRGTELEWAREQPWFKE
;
A
#
# COMPACT_ATOMS: atom_id res chain seq x y z
N MET A 1 12.93 -34.54 -23.41
CA MET A 1 12.10 -33.51 -24.09
C MET A 1 11.30 -32.67 -23.11
N GLY A 2 10.75 -33.25 -22.04
CA GLY A 2 9.87 -32.52 -21.12
C GLY A 2 10.43 -31.28 -20.46
N ARG A 3 11.69 -31.34 -20.02
CA ARG A 3 12.44 -30.21 -19.47
C ARG A 3 12.30 -28.91 -20.29
N LYS A 4 12.52 -29.00 -21.61
CA LYS A 4 12.43 -27.84 -22.51
C LYS A 4 11.01 -27.28 -22.58
N ARG A 5 9.98 -28.13 -22.47
CA ARG A 5 8.57 -27.73 -22.48
C ARG A 5 8.19 -27.00 -21.19
N VAL A 6 8.71 -27.44 -20.04
CA VAL A 6 8.54 -26.78 -18.73
C VAL A 6 9.16 -25.38 -18.75
N ILE A 7 10.40 -25.24 -19.22
CA ILE A 7 11.05 -23.93 -19.35
C ILE A 7 10.30 -23.04 -20.37
N ALA A 8 9.86 -23.62 -21.49
CA ALA A 8 9.10 -22.87 -22.49
C ALA A 8 7.74 -22.38 -21.97
N SER A 9 7.07 -23.12 -21.06
CA SER A 9 5.81 -22.63 -20.45
C SER A 9 6.06 -21.45 -19.53
N ALA A 10 7.11 -21.49 -18.72
CA ALA A 10 7.53 -20.38 -17.87
C ALA A 10 7.91 -19.13 -18.69
N GLN A 11 8.61 -19.30 -19.83
CA GLN A 11 8.91 -18.21 -20.76
C GLN A 11 7.65 -17.63 -21.42
N ARG A 12 6.65 -18.44 -21.74
CA ARG A 12 5.35 -17.94 -22.25
C ARG A 12 4.65 -17.08 -21.21
N MET A 13 4.64 -17.50 -19.94
CA MET A 13 4.11 -16.69 -18.84
C MET A 13 4.79 -15.32 -18.74
N ASN A 14 6.12 -15.28 -18.89
CA ASN A 14 6.88 -14.02 -18.91
C ASN A 14 6.45 -13.10 -20.06
N GLN A 15 6.21 -13.65 -21.24
CA GLN A 15 5.74 -12.90 -22.41
C GLN A 15 4.33 -12.36 -22.19
N GLU A 16 3.45 -13.14 -21.57
CA GLU A 16 2.09 -12.70 -21.21
C GLU A 16 2.11 -11.60 -20.15
N LEU A 17 2.93 -11.73 -19.10
CA LEU A 17 3.15 -10.65 -18.12
C LEU A 17 3.60 -9.36 -18.82
N ASN A 18 4.54 -9.47 -19.75
CA ASN A 18 5.01 -8.31 -20.51
C ASN A 18 3.91 -7.68 -21.38
N ARG A 19 3.04 -8.50 -22.00
CA ARG A 19 1.87 -8.01 -22.76
C ARG A 19 0.89 -7.26 -21.86
N VAL A 20 0.59 -7.80 -20.67
CA VAL A 20 -0.34 -7.16 -19.74
C VAL A 20 0.29 -5.91 -19.10
N PHE A 21 1.60 -5.86 -18.87
CA PHE A 21 2.29 -4.64 -18.45
C PHE A 21 2.14 -3.50 -19.46
N TYR A 22 2.02 -3.80 -20.76
CA TYR A 22 1.75 -2.78 -21.77
C TYR A 22 0.35 -2.15 -21.62
N ASN A 23 -0.62 -2.85 -21.01
CA ASN A 23 -1.94 -2.28 -20.70
C ASN A 23 -1.89 -1.24 -19.57
N LEU A 24 -0.92 -1.32 -18.66
CA LEU A 24 -0.72 -0.29 -17.63
C LEU A 24 -0.36 1.06 -18.24
N GLY A 25 0.35 1.01 -19.37
CA GLY A 25 0.93 2.17 -20.00
C GLY A 25 2.30 2.45 -19.42
N THR A 26 3.25 2.68 -20.31
CA THR A 26 4.62 3.04 -19.96
C THR A 26 5.05 4.17 -20.87
N LYS A 27 6.24 4.74 -20.65
CA LYS A 27 6.82 5.67 -21.63
C LYS A 27 6.95 5.03 -23.03
N ASP A 28 7.20 3.72 -23.08
CA ASP A 28 7.34 2.96 -24.33
C ASP A 28 6.00 2.61 -24.98
N GLN A 29 4.99 2.45 -24.15
CA GLN A 29 3.62 2.14 -24.55
C GLN A 29 2.71 3.21 -23.98
N PRO A 30 2.78 4.44 -24.52
CA PRO A 30 2.01 5.56 -23.97
C PRO A 30 0.50 5.34 -24.12
N LYS A 31 0.07 4.40 -24.96
CA LYS A 31 -1.34 4.06 -25.22
C LYS A 31 -1.89 2.97 -24.29
N GLY A 32 -1.19 2.61 -23.22
CA GLY A 32 -1.76 1.68 -22.23
C GLY A 32 -3.06 2.24 -21.63
N LYS A 33 -4.01 1.36 -21.35
CA LYS A 33 -5.37 1.68 -20.89
C LYS A 33 -5.35 2.53 -19.61
N ILE A 34 -4.56 2.16 -18.60
CA ILE A 34 -4.53 2.89 -17.32
C ILE A 34 -3.95 4.30 -17.51
N LEU A 35 -2.77 4.41 -18.15
CA LEU A 35 -2.19 5.72 -18.45
C LEU A 35 -3.10 6.60 -19.32
N SER A 36 -3.84 6.00 -20.25
CA SER A 36 -4.80 6.72 -21.09
C SER A 36 -6.00 7.24 -20.27
N ALA A 37 -6.52 6.42 -19.36
CA ALA A 37 -7.58 6.83 -18.43
C ALA A 37 -7.14 8.02 -17.55
N TYR A 38 -5.91 7.97 -17.00
CA TYR A 38 -5.35 9.09 -16.25
C TYR A 38 -5.20 10.36 -17.08
N ARG A 39 -4.72 10.25 -18.34
CA ARG A 39 -4.61 11.42 -19.23
C ARG A 39 -5.97 12.01 -19.59
N GLN A 40 -6.98 11.17 -19.76
CA GLN A 40 -8.34 11.64 -20.00
C GLN A 40 -8.88 12.36 -18.77
N ALA A 41 -8.74 11.77 -17.58
CA ALA A 41 -9.13 12.40 -16.32
C ALA A 41 -8.42 13.74 -16.09
N HIS A 42 -7.11 13.82 -16.37
CA HIS A 42 -6.34 15.06 -16.29
C HIS A 42 -6.90 16.17 -17.18
N ARG A 43 -7.19 15.87 -18.47
CA ARG A 43 -7.78 16.85 -19.38
C ARG A 43 -9.15 17.31 -18.90
N SER A 44 -10.01 16.37 -18.50
CA SER A 44 -11.35 16.70 -18.00
C SER A 44 -11.30 17.54 -16.73
N ILE A 45 -10.37 17.27 -15.81
CA ILE A 45 -10.20 18.06 -14.58
C ILE A 45 -9.68 19.45 -14.91
N GLN A 46 -8.71 19.58 -15.83
CA GLN A 46 -8.24 20.88 -16.29
C GLN A 46 -9.39 21.74 -16.83
N THR A 47 -10.22 21.15 -17.71
CA THR A 47 -11.41 21.83 -18.25
C THR A 47 -12.42 22.19 -17.16
N ALA A 48 -12.64 21.31 -16.17
CA ALA A 48 -13.52 21.61 -15.05
C ALA A 48 -12.99 22.77 -14.17
N ILE A 49 -11.67 22.85 -13.97
CA ILE A 49 -11.02 23.96 -13.25
C ILE A 49 -11.19 25.28 -14.02
N GLU A 50 -10.94 25.27 -15.32
CA GLU A 50 -11.07 26.46 -16.19
C GLU A 50 -12.49 27.03 -16.20
N HIS A 51 -13.51 26.17 -16.13
CA HIS A 51 -14.92 26.57 -16.09
C HIS A 51 -15.48 26.72 -14.67
N ASN A 52 -14.64 26.64 -13.62
CA ASN A 52 -15.07 26.67 -12.22
C ASN A 52 -16.15 25.61 -11.86
N ALA A 53 -16.15 24.48 -12.56
CA ALA A 53 -17.09 23.37 -12.41
C ALA A 53 -16.58 22.33 -11.40
N ILE A 54 -16.18 22.78 -10.21
CA ILE A 54 -15.50 21.94 -9.19
C ILE A 54 -16.31 20.68 -8.80
N ASN A 55 -17.64 20.75 -8.88
CA ASN A 55 -18.52 19.62 -8.59
C ASN A 55 -18.35 18.45 -9.56
N GLU A 56 -17.94 18.70 -10.81
CA GLU A 56 -17.74 17.68 -11.85
C GLU A 56 -16.50 16.80 -11.58
N ILE A 57 -15.52 17.31 -10.82
CA ILE A 57 -14.29 16.57 -10.50
C ILE A 57 -14.61 15.26 -9.75
N GLY A 58 -15.66 15.25 -8.92
CA GLY A 58 -16.11 14.05 -8.22
C GLY A 58 -16.58 12.94 -9.16
N GLU A 59 -17.24 13.30 -10.27
CA GLU A 59 -17.72 12.41 -11.31
C GLU A 59 -16.57 11.93 -12.20
N ILE A 60 -15.65 12.83 -12.58
CA ILE A 60 -14.45 12.50 -13.34
C ILE A 60 -13.61 11.46 -12.60
N MET A 61 -13.45 11.59 -11.27
CA MET A 61 -12.76 10.59 -10.47
C MET A 61 -13.51 9.26 -10.40
N GLY A 62 -14.84 9.27 -10.37
CA GLY A 62 -15.66 8.05 -10.46
C GLY A 62 -15.48 7.31 -11.77
N LEU A 63 -15.42 8.03 -12.90
CA LEU A 63 -15.14 7.46 -14.22
C LEU A 63 -13.72 6.90 -14.32
N LEU A 64 -12.74 7.58 -13.71
CA LEU A 64 -11.36 7.09 -13.62
C LEU A 64 -11.29 5.77 -12.82
N GLU A 65 -11.95 5.71 -11.67
CA GLU A 65 -12.04 4.51 -10.84
C GLU A 65 -12.68 3.35 -11.60
N LEU A 66 -13.79 3.58 -12.31
CA LEU A 66 -14.47 2.56 -13.11
C LEU A 66 -13.56 2.01 -14.23
N ALA A 67 -12.96 2.90 -15.04
CA ALA A 67 -12.13 2.52 -16.17
C ALA A 67 -10.87 1.73 -15.74
N ILE A 68 -10.24 2.13 -14.64
CA ILE A 68 -9.11 1.39 -14.07
C ILE A 68 -9.58 0.08 -13.45
N GLY A 69 -10.75 0.06 -12.78
CA GLY A 69 -11.32 -1.13 -12.17
C GLY A 69 -11.55 -2.26 -13.18
N GLU A 70 -12.18 -1.95 -14.33
CA GLU A 70 -12.40 -2.92 -15.41
C GLU A 70 -11.08 -3.45 -15.96
N THR A 71 -10.16 -2.55 -16.33
CA THR A 71 -8.84 -2.94 -16.86
C THR A 71 -8.05 -3.81 -15.89
N THR A 72 -8.17 -3.51 -14.59
CA THR A 72 -7.47 -4.23 -13.52
C THR A 72 -8.00 -5.65 -13.40
N ARG A 73 -9.33 -5.85 -13.36
CA ARG A 73 -9.96 -7.17 -13.28
C ARG A 73 -9.55 -8.04 -14.46
N ASP A 74 -9.74 -7.56 -15.69
CA ASP A 74 -9.39 -8.30 -16.91
C ASP A 74 -7.91 -8.73 -16.91
N SER A 75 -7.03 -7.82 -16.47
CA SER A 75 -5.59 -8.05 -16.45
C SER A 75 -5.20 -9.10 -15.40
N LEU A 76 -5.81 -9.06 -14.21
CA LEU A 76 -5.60 -10.04 -13.16
C LEU A 76 -6.13 -11.41 -13.57
N GLU A 77 -7.38 -11.51 -14.04
CA GLU A 77 -7.99 -12.76 -14.51
C GLU A 77 -7.15 -13.44 -15.60
N ARG A 78 -6.69 -12.67 -16.59
CA ARG A 78 -5.84 -13.18 -17.66
C ARG A 78 -4.55 -13.77 -17.12
N ILE A 79 -3.82 -13.02 -16.27
CA ILE A 79 -2.53 -13.49 -15.76
C ILE A 79 -2.68 -14.64 -14.78
N ALA A 80 -3.74 -14.65 -13.98
CA ALA A 80 -4.08 -15.74 -13.10
C ALA A 80 -4.27 -17.04 -13.91
N ARG A 81 -5.05 -16.98 -15.00
CA ARG A 81 -5.26 -18.12 -15.92
C ARG A 81 -3.96 -18.61 -16.54
N VAL A 82 -3.10 -17.70 -17.02
CA VAL A 82 -1.79 -18.06 -17.57
C VAL A 82 -0.89 -18.74 -16.53
N GLY A 83 -0.91 -18.27 -15.28
CA GLY A 83 -0.17 -18.89 -14.18
C GLY A 83 -0.62 -20.33 -13.92
N TYR A 84 -1.93 -20.57 -13.87
CA TYR A 84 -2.49 -21.93 -13.77
C TYR A 84 -2.15 -22.80 -14.96
N GLU A 85 -2.34 -22.33 -16.19
CA GLU A 85 -1.99 -23.10 -17.39
C GLU A 85 -0.51 -23.46 -17.44
N THR A 86 0.34 -22.58 -16.93
CA THR A 86 1.79 -22.82 -16.78
C THR A 86 2.05 -23.93 -15.78
N GLY A 87 1.45 -23.87 -14.58
CA GLY A 87 1.55 -24.93 -13.57
C GLY A 87 1.01 -26.27 -14.06
N ARG A 88 -0.17 -26.27 -14.67
CA ARG A 88 -0.82 -27.44 -15.30
C ARG A 88 0.10 -28.09 -16.33
N THR A 89 0.63 -27.30 -17.26
CA THR A 89 1.56 -27.81 -18.30
C THR A 89 2.80 -28.44 -17.70
N GLN A 90 3.33 -27.88 -16.61
CA GLN A 90 4.53 -28.40 -15.95
C GLN A 90 4.25 -29.71 -15.19
N LEU A 91 3.12 -29.80 -14.50
CA LEU A 91 2.69 -31.01 -13.79
C LEU A 91 2.41 -32.17 -14.75
N GLU A 92 1.71 -31.90 -15.86
CA GLU A 92 1.41 -32.89 -16.90
C GLU A 92 2.68 -33.50 -17.50
N GLU A 93 3.72 -32.68 -17.69
CA GLU A 93 5.00 -33.15 -18.20
C GLU A 93 5.67 -34.17 -17.26
N TYR A 94 5.42 -34.06 -15.95
CA TYR A 94 5.87 -35.03 -14.95
C TYR A 94 4.81 -36.06 -14.56
N LYS A 95 3.71 -36.16 -15.33
CA LYS A 95 2.60 -37.09 -15.08
C LYS A 95 1.98 -36.93 -13.69
N VAL A 96 1.91 -35.70 -13.19
CA VAL A 96 1.19 -35.35 -11.97
C VAL A 96 -0.15 -34.74 -12.36
N ASP A 97 -1.24 -35.30 -11.84
CA ASP A 97 -2.57 -34.78 -12.12
C ASP A 97 -2.77 -33.39 -11.48
N PRO A 98 -3.03 -32.36 -12.29
CA PRO A 98 -3.25 -31.02 -11.78
C PRO A 98 -4.54 -30.95 -10.95
N VAL A 99 -4.55 -30.09 -9.94
CA VAL A 99 -5.78 -29.65 -9.30
C VAL A 99 -6.64 -28.83 -10.28
N GLU A 100 -7.95 -28.81 -10.04
CA GLU A 100 -8.85 -27.93 -10.77
C GLU A 100 -8.52 -26.46 -10.48
N TRP A 101 -8.89 -25.59 -11.42
CA TRP A 101 -8.73 -24.16 -11.25
C TRP A 101 -9.53 -23.68 -10.04
N GLU A 102 -8.84 -22.98 -9.13
CA GLU A 102 -9.43 -22.32 -7.98
C GLU A 102 -9.03 -20.84 -8.04
N ASP A 103 -9.97 -19.92 -7.78
CA ASP A 103 -9.67 -18.48 -7.77
C ASP A 103 -8.50 -18.21 -6.79
N PRO A 104 -7.38 -17.65 -7.26
CA PRO A 104 -6.24 -17.30 -6.41
C PRO A 104 -6.44 -16.01 -5.59
N GLY A 105 -7.65 -15.45 -5.55
CA GLY A 105 -7.97 -14.23 -4.82
C GLY A 105 -7.96 -12.98 -5.69
N ILE A 106 -8.51 -13.07 -6.90
CA ILE A 106 -8.54 -11.98 -7.89
C ILE A 106 -9.21 -10.73 -7.32
N ALA A 107 -10.36 -10.88 -6.65
CA ALA A 107 -11.08 -9.75 -6.06
C ALA A 107 -10.25 -9.02 -4.99
N LEU A 108 -9.55 -9.76 -4.12
CA LEU A 108 -8.70 -9.17 -3.09
C LEU A 108 -7.55 -8.36 -3.70
N MET A 109 -6.85 -8.93 -4.69
CA MET A 109 -5.75 -8.21 -5.35
C MET A 109 -6.24 -7.00 -6.16
N GLN A 110 -7.41 -7.10 -6.78
CA GLN A 110 -8.05 -5.96 -7.44
C GLN A 110 -8.30 -4.83 -6.44
N ASP A 111 -8.85 -5.14 -5.27
CA ASP A 111 -9.08 -4.11 -4.24
C ASP A 111 -7.80 -3.48 -3.72
N MET A 112 -6.75 -4.28 -3.48
CA MET A 112 -5.45 -3.77 -3.06
C MET A 112 -4.83 -2.83 -4.09
N TRP A 113 -4.95 -3.15 -5.37
CA TRP A 113 -4.49 -2.28 -6.45
C TRP A 113 -5.35 -1.00 -6.53
N MET A 114 -6.67 -1.13 -6.49
CA MET A 114 -7.61 -0.01 -6.61
C MET A 114 -7.53 0.99 -5.45
N ASN A 115 -7.00 0.58 -4.28
CA ASN A 115 -6.80 1.48 -3.15
C ASN A 115 -5.94 2.71 -3.48
N HIS A 116 -4.99 2.61 -4.42
CA HIS A 116 -4.23 3.79 -4.85
C HIS A 116 -5.07 4.82 -5.59
N VAL A 117 -6.04 4.38 -6.41
CA VAL A 117 -6.94 5.28 -7.13
C VAL A 117 -7.97 5.88 -6.16
N ARG A 118 -8.51 5.06 -5.26
CA ARG A 118 -9.46 5.48 -4.22
C ARG A 118 -8.83 6.49 -3.25
N ASP A 119 -7.57 6.32 -2.86
CA ASP A 119 -6.82 7.28 -2.04
C ASP A 119 -6.64 8.63 -2.78
N GLN A 120 -6.28 8.60 -4.08
CA GLN A 120 -6.19 9.82 -4.88
C GLN A 120 -7.55 10.54 -5.00
N SER A 121 -8.63 9.78 -5.21
CA SER A 121 -10.01 10.29 -5.25
C SER A 121 -10.42 10.94 -3.92
N LEU A 122 -10.12 10.29 -2.80
CA LEU A 122 -10.39 10.82 -1.46
C LEU A 122 -9.61 12.11 -1.19
N ARG A 123 -8.29 12.13 -1.48
CA ARG A 123 -7.45 13.32 -1.30
C ARG A 123 -7.89 14.48 -2.20
N SER A 124 -8.27 14.17 -3.44
CA SER A 124 -8.80 15.17 -4.38
C SER A 124 -10.07 15.81 -3.82
N ARG A 125 -11.01 15.00 -3.33
CA ARG A 125 -12.24 15.49 -2.71
C ARG A 125 -11.98 16.30 -1.44
N ALA A 126 -11.03 15.85 -0.61
CA ALA A 126 -10.67 16.55 0.61
C ALA A 126 -10.08 17.95 0.32
N LEU A 127 -9.19 18.04 -0.67
CA LEU A 127 -8.62 19.31 -1.13
C LEU A 127 -9.72 20.29 -1.59
N LEU A 128 -10.66 19.81 -2.41
CA LEU A 128 -11.75 20.64 -2.92
C LEU A 128 -12.70 21.13 -1.81
N ILE A 129 -12.99 20.27 -0.82
CA ILE A 129 -13.83 20.66 0.33
C ILE A 129 -13.13 21.71 1.20
N ALA A 130 -11.81 21.58 1.36
CA ALA A 130 -11.01 22.54 2.12
C ALA A 130 -10.79 23.88 1.39
N GLY A 131 -11.34 24.07 0.18
CA GLY A 131 -11.09 25.25 -0.64
C GLY A 131 -9.63 25.37 -1.09
N GLY A 132 -8.90 24.26 -1.16
CA GLY A 132 -7.51 24.24 -1.60
C GLY A 132 -7.37 24.50 -3.10
N ASP A 133 -6.18 24.95 -3.50
CA ASP A 133 -5.79 25.22 -4.89
C ASP A 133 -6.04 24.01 -5.81
N PRO A 134 -7.01 24.06 -6.74
CA PRO A 134 -7.31 22.94 -7.65
C PRO A 134 -6.13 22.54 -8.54
N ALA A 135 -5.14 23.42 -8.77
CA ALA A 135 -3.94 23.07 -9.50
C ALA A 135 -3.14 21.95 -8.82
N LEU A 136 -3.29 21.76 -7.50
CA LEU A 136 -2.68 20.64 -6.76
C LEU A 136 -3.25 19.27 -7.16
N LEU A 137 -4.40 19.21 -7.84
CA LEU A 137 -4.97 17.94 -8.31
C LEU A 137 -4.11 17.31 -9.41
N ILE A 138 -3.76 18.09 -10.41
CA ILE A 138 -2.99 17.64 -11.59
C ILE A 138 -1.49 17.96 -11.47
N GLY A 139 -1.13 18.91 -10.62
CA GLY A 139 0.24 19.39 -10.43
C GLY A 139 0.59 20.53 -11.38
N ASP A 140 1.79 21.07 -11.20
CA ASP A 140 2.36 22.13 -12.03
C ASP A 140 3.88 21.90 -12.20
N VAL A 141 4.60 22.89 -12.73
CA VAL A 141 6.06 22.83 -12.93
C VAL A 141 6.86 22.66 -11.62
N SER A 142 6.29 23.06 -10.49
CA SER A 142 6.92 23.07 -9.17
C SER A 142 6.43 21.96 -8.23
N ARG A 143 5.22 21.42 -8.47
CA ARG A 143 4.51 20.51 -7.55
C ARG A 143 3.94 19.31 -8.28
N GLN A 144 4.10 18.13 -7.70
CA GLN A 144 3.42 16.92 -8.19
C GLN A 144 1.95 16.94 -7.82
N GLY A 145 1.08 16.61 -8.78
CA GLY A 145 -0.36 16.49 -8.54
C GLY A 145 -0.73 15.29 -7.68
N ILE A 146 -1.87 15.40 -6.99
CA ILE A 146 -2.50 14.30 -6.27
C ILE A 146 -2.83 13.15 -7.23
N ILE A 147 -3.39 13.48 -8.40
CA ILE A 147 -3.83 12.51 -9.40
C ILE A 147 -2.65 12.18 -10.28
N ARG A 148 -2.07 11.00 -10.09
CA ARG A 148 -0.89 10.58 -10.83
C ARG A 148 -0.91 9.08 -11.14
N PRO A 149 -0.57 8.69 -12.37
CA PRO A 149 -0.61 7.27 -12.78
C PRO A 149 0.51 6.44 -12.17
N GLY A 150 1.63 7.06 -11.78
CA GLY A 150 2.86 6.36 -11.35
C GLY A 150 2.63 5.30 -10.26
N PRO A 151 2.11 5.67 -9.07
CA PRO A 151 1.83 4.71 -8.00
C PRO A 151 0.89 3.58 -8.42
N THR A 152 -0.16 3.90 -9.18
CA THR A 152 -1.15 2.91 -9.66
C THR A 152 -0.53 1.93 -10.65
N ILE A 153 0.34 2.40 -11.56
CA ILE A 153 1.04 1.56 -12.53
C ILE A 153 2.08 0.68 -11.84
N GLN A 154 2.88 1.25 -10.93
CA GLN A 154 3.90 0.51 -10.18
C GLN A 154 3.27 -0.60 -9.33
N SER A 155 2.21 -0.27 -8.58
CA SER A 155 1.44 -1.25 -7.83
C SER A 155 0.82 -2.30 -8.77
N GLY A 156 0.29 -1.89 -9.91
CA GLY A 156 -0.29 -2.81 -10.89
C GLY A 156 0.69 -3.85 -11.42
N ALA A 157 1.91 -3.42 -11.78
CA ALA A 157 2.96 -4.34 -12.25
C ALA A 157 3.30 -5.39 -11.20
N ARG A 158 3.36 -4.98 -9.91
CA ARG A 158 3.57 -5.88 -8.78
C ARG A 158 2.42 -6.89 -8.65
N TRP A 159 1.18 -6.43 -8.58
CA TRP A 159 0.01 -7.31 -8.38
C TRP A 159 -0.18 -8.28 -9.53
N LEU A 160 0.05 -7.86 -10.78
CA LEU A 160 -0.01 -8.76 -11.93
C LEU A 160 1.03 -9.86 -11.84
N SER A 161 2.28 -9.52 -11.54
CA SER A 161 3.34 -10.51 -11.38
C SER A 161 3.02 -11.51 -10.27
N MET A 162 2.54 -10.99 -9.13
CA MET A 162 2.22 -11.82 -7.98
C MET A 162 1.01 -12.72 -8.23
N MET A 163 0.00 -12.23 -8.94
CA MET A 163 -1.18 -13.00 -9.33
C MET A 163 -0.80 -14.22 -10.18
N GLY A 164 0.08 -14.04 -11.16
CA GLY A 164 0.56 -15.14 -12.00
C GLY A 164 1.34 -16.18 -11.20
N SER A 165 2.25 -15.73 -10.33
CA SER A 165 3.04 -16.62 -9.47
C SER A 165 2.19 -17.35 -8.43
N LEU A 166 1.19 -16.67 -7.84
CA LEU A 166 0.30 -17.27 -6.86
C LEU A 166 -0.58 -18.36 -7.50
N ALA A 167 -1.13 -18.08 -8.68
CA ALA A 167 -1.89 -19.07 -9.43
C ALA A 167 -1.03 -20.31 -9.73
N TRP A 168 0.19 -20.11 -10.22
CA TRP A 168 1.16 -21.20 -10.43
C TRP A 168 1.46 -21.97 -9.14
N ALA A 169 1.79 -21.27 -8.06
CA ALA A 169 2.19 -21.87 -6.78
C ALA A 169 1.05 -22.66 -6.13
N LYS A 170 -0.18 -22.18 -6.23
CA LYS A 170 -1.38 -22.89 -5.76
C LYS A 170 -1.60 -24.17 -6.55
N THR A 171 -1.55 -24.10 -7.88
CA THR A 171 -1.69 -25.28 -8.74
C THR A 171 -0.62 -26.33 -8.48
N VAL A 172 0.65 -25.93 -8.46
CA VAL A 172 1.77 -26.84 -8.23
C VAL A 172 1.75 -27.37 -6.80
N GLY A 173 1.72 -26.48 -5.81
CA GLY A 173 1.83 -26.86 -4.40
C GLY A 173 0.70 -27.76 -3.91
N GLN A 174 -0.55 -27.55 -4.37
CA GLN A 174 -1.65 -28.45 -4.02
C GLN A 174 -1.53 -29.80 -4.76
N SER A 175 -1.15 -29.81 -6.04
CA SER A 175 -1.04 -31.04 -6.83
C SER A 175 0.09 -31.94 -6.34
N THR A 176 1.25 -31.37 -5.99
CA THR A 176 2.41 -32.15 -5.52
C THR A 176 2.25 -32.66 -4.08
N LYS A 177 1.30 -32.13 -3.31
CA LYS A 177 0.98 -32.59 -1.94
C LYS A 177 -0.11 -33.68 -1.89
N ARG A 178 -0.69 -34.06 -3.05
CA ARG A 178 -1.72 -35.11 -3.10
C ARG A 178 -1.15 -36.48 -2.70
N PRO A 179 -1.92 -37.32 -1.99
CA PRO A 179 -1.53 -38.70 -1.73
C PRO A 179 -1.19 -39.44 -3.03
N GLY A 180 -0.06 -40.13 -3.05
CA GLY A 180 0.42 -40.88 -4.23
C GLY A 180 1.52 -40.17 -5.03
N VAL A 181 1.68 -38.85 -4.89
CA VAL A 181 2.81 -38.13 -5.49
C VAL A 181 4.05 -38.31 -4.61
N LYS A 182 4.95 -39.22 -5.00
CA LYS A 182 6.21 -39.50 -4.28
C LYS A 182 7.43 -38.75 -4.82
N VAL A 183 7.25 -38.02 -5.92
CA VAL A 183 8.35 -37.32 -6.59
C VAL A 183 8.61 -36.01 -5.87
N GLU A 184 9.86 -35.81 -5.42
CA GLU A 184 10.30 -34.53 -4.90
C GLU A 184 10.45 -33.54 -6.06
N PHE A 185 10.03 -32.29 -5.83
CA PHE A 185 10.14 -31.23 -6.83
C PHE A 185 10.89 -30.01 -6.27
N LYS A 186 11.57 -29.32 -7.17
CA LYS A 186 12.27 -28.06 -6.96
C LYS A 186 11.70 -26.99 -7.90
N ARG A 187 12.06 -25.74 -7.64
CA ARG A 187 11.64 -24.58 -8.43
C ARG A 187 12.86 -23.89 -9.00
N GLN A 188 12.78 -23.50 -10.26
CA GLN A 188 13.81 -22.70 -10.91
C GLN A 188 13.26 -21.35 -11.33
N ALA A 189 14.01 -20.28 -11.07
CA ALA A 189 13.65 -18.93 -11.49
C ALA A 189 13.94 -18.69 -12.98
N ILE A 190 12.90 -18.35 -13.74
CA ILE A 190 12.96 -18.12 -15.18
C ILE A 190 12.70 -16.64 -15.45
N ALA A 191 13.76 -15.83 -15.53
CA ALA A 191 13.65 -14.42 -15.85
C ALA A 191 13.44 -14.23 -17.36
N SER A 192 12.71 -13.17 -17.72
CA SER A 192 12.86 -12.59 -19.07
C SER A 192 14.29 -12.09 -19.22
N ILE A 193 14.97 -12.34 -20.34
CA ILE A 193 16.26 -11.68 -20.62
C ILE A 193 16.03 -10.69 -21.76
N ASP A 194 15.81 -9.44 -21.38
CA ASP A 194 15.84 -8.30 -22.29
C ASP A 194 16.35 -7.08 -21.52
N ARG A 195 16.46 -5.94 -22.21
CA ARG A 195 16.93 -4.72 -21.57
C ARG A 195 16.18 -4.39 -20.27
N LYS A 196 14.86 -4.57 -20.21
CA LYS A 196 14.03 -4.20 -19.05
C LYS A 196 14.22 -5.14 -17.85
N THR A 197 14.96 -6.23 -18.02
CA THR A 197 15.30 -7.13 -16.93
C THR A 197 16.26 -6.45 -15.97
N THR A 198 15.99 -6.52 -14.68
CA THR A 198 16.84 -5.92 -13.65
C THR A 198 18.03 -6.80 -13.33
N ASP A 199 19.05 -6.23 -12.68
CA ASP A 199 20.21 -6.99 -12.22
C ASP A 199 19.75 -8.09 -11.23
N CYS A 200 18.76 -7.81 -10.38
CA CYS A 200 18.16 -8.82 -9.51
C CYS A 200 17.56 -10.02 -10.29
N CYS A 201 16.78 -9.75 -11.34
CA CYS A 201 16.21 -10.81 -12.16
C CYS A 201 17.28 -11.61 -12.94
N LEU A 202 18.36 -10.96 -13.38
CA LEU A 202 19.46 -11.65 -14.07
C LEU A 202 20.24 -12.56 -13.12
N GLN A 203 20.54 -12.07 -11.91
CA GLN A 203 21.31 -12.82 -10.91
C GLN A 203 20.56 -14.04 -10.36
N VAL A 204 19.24 -13.95 -10.22
CA VAL A 204 18.40 -15.09 -9.79
C VAL A 204 18.08 -16.06 -10.94
N HIS A 205 18.33 -15.68 -12.21
CA HIS A 205 17.96 -16.51 -13.34
C HIS A 205 18.72 -17.83 -13.35
N GLY A 206 17.99 -18.94 -13.39
CA GLY A 206 18.57 -20.28 -13.35
C GLY A 206 18.75 -20.84 -11.95
N GLN A 207 18.68 -20.02 -10.88
CA GLN A 207 18.74 -20.49 -9.50
C GLN A 207 17.65 -21.55 -9.25
N ILE A 208 18.03 -22.68 -8.65
CA ILE A 208 17.14 -23.78 -8.27
C ILE A 208 17.07 -23.87 -6.75
N VAL A 209 15.85 -23.90 -6.20
CA VAL A 209 15.59 -24.04 -4.76
C VAL A 209 14.52 -25.09 -4.52
N GLY A 210 14.41 -25.63 -3.31
CA GLY A 210 13.31 -26.50 -2.90
C GLY A 210 11.93 -25.84 -3.08
N LEU A 211 10.87 -26.65 -3.11
CA LEU A 211 9.50 -26.15 -3.30
C LEU A 211 9.09 -25.15 -2.20
N GLU A 212 9.60 -25.34 -0.98
CA GLU A 212 9.29 -24.49 0.19
C GLU A 212 10.43 -23.52 0.57
N GLU A 213 11.57 -23.58 -0.11
CA GLU A 213 12.76 -22.76 0.18
C GLU A 213 12.68 -21.36 -0.45
N PHE A 214 13.55 -20.45 -0.04
CA PHE A 214 13.59 -19.08 -0.57
C PHE A 214 14.64 -18.94 -1.66
N PHE A 215 14.37 -18.11 -2.68
CA PHE A 215 15.42 -17.66 -3.61
C PHE A 215 16.29 -16.63 -2.91
N THR A 216 17.61 -16.75 -3.09
CA THR A 216 18.58 -15.75 -2.64
C THR A 216 18.72 -14.68 -3.71
N LEU A 217 18.40 -13.44 -3.36
CA LEU A 217 18.34 -12.34 -4.29
C LEU A 217 19.56 -11.42 -4.11
N ILE A 218 20.38 -11.35 -5.16
CA ILE A 218 21.50 -10.41 -5.27
C ILE A 218 21.15 -9.38 -6.36
N GLY A 219 21.71 -8.18 -6.27
CA GLY A 219 21.44 -7.10 -7.23
C GLY A 219 20.17 -6.31 -6.91
N THR A 220 19.89 -5.26 -7.68
CA THR A 220 18.82 -4.29 -7.39
C THR A 220 17.99 -3.95 -8.63
N PRO A 221 16.73 -3.51 -8.45
CA PRO A 221 15.96 -3.46 -7.20
C PRO A 221 15.49 -4.85 -6.74
N ARG A 222 15.28 -5.00 -5.42
CA ARG A 222 14.64 -6.17 -4.80
C ARG A 222 13.88 -5.75 -3.54
N TYR A 223 12.84 -6.48 -3.14
CA TYR A 223 12.10 -6.20 -1.91
C TYR A 223 12.81 -6.70 -0.64
N ALA A 224 13.52 -7.82 -0.74
CA ALA A 224 14.26 -8.46 0.34
C ALA A 224 15.44 -9.26 -0.24
N ASP A 225 16.36 -9.70 0.61
CA ASP A 225 17.48 -10.56 0.22
C ASP A 225 17.05 -12.01 -0.03
N GLU A 226 15.91 -12.42 0.53
CA GLU A 226 15.32 -13.74 0.34
C GLU A 226 13.82 -13.63 0.10
N ILE A 227 13.33 -14.23 -1.00
CA ILE A 227 11.90 -14.26 -1.32
C ILE A 227 11.54 -15.61 -1.89
N LYS A 228 10.46 -16.20 -1.39
CA LYS A 228 9.99 -17.51 -1.83
C LYS A 228 9.55 -17.51 -3.29
N ASP A 229 8.71 -16.56 -3.70
CA ASP A 229 8.10 -16.52 -5.02
C ASP A 229 8.22 -15.12 -5.67
N PRO A 230 8.40 -15.00 -7.00
CA PRO A 230 8.35 -13.72 -7.66
C PRO A 230 6.94 -13.11 -7.53
N PRO A 231 6.80 -11.78 -7.56
CA PRO A 231 7.80 -10.82 -7.98
C PRO A 231 8.86 -10.50 -6.93
N PHE A 232 10.09 -10.30 -7.39
CA PHE A 232 11.19 -9.84 -6.54
C PHE A 232 11.26 -8.31 -6.40
N HIS A 233 10.60 -7.59 -7.31
CA HIS A 233 10.46 -6.13 -7.34
C HIS A 233 9.25 -5.75 -8.22
N ASP A 234 8.88 -4.45 -8.29
CA ASP A 234 7.59 -4.03 -8.88
C ASP A 234 7.38 -4.42 -10.34
N TYR A 235 8.43 -4.38 -11.16
CA TYR A 235 8.38 -4.74 -12.58
C TYR A 235 8.97 -6.11 -12.91
N CYS A 236 8.92 -7.05 -11.96
CA CYS A 236 9.49 -8.39 -12.13
C CYS A 236 8.75 -9.16 -13.24
N ARG A 237 9.48 -9.76 -14.17
CA ARG A 237 8.93 -10.65 -15.22
C ARG A 237 9.63 -12.00 -15.15
N THR A 238 9.84 -12.46 -13.93
CA THR A 238 10.39 -13.76 -13.60
C THR A 238 9.24 -14.68 -13.23
N SER A 239 9.17 -15.83 -13.88
CA SER A 239 8.26 -16.92 -13.57
C SER A 239 9.04 -18.10 -12.98
N GLN A 240 8.35 -19.20 -12.74
CA GLN A 240 8.94 -20.40 -12.17
C GLN A 240 8.73 -21.61 -13.07
N ALA A 241 9.71 -22.50 -13.04
CA ALA A 241 9.64 -23.82 -13.64
C ALA A 241 9.75 -24.88 -12.54
N LEU A 242 8.92 -25.93 -12.64
CA LEU A 242 8.98 -27.11 -11.80
C LEU A 242 10.07 -28.06 -12.31
N ILE A 243 10.98 -28.48 -11.44
CA ILE A 243 12.18 -29.26 -11.78
C ILE A 243 12.23 -30.51 -10.88
N ARG A 244 12.73 -31.64 -11.39
CA ARG A 244 13.04 -32.79 -10.53
C ARG A 244 14.50 -32.71 -10.02
N PRO A 245 14.82 -33.26 -8.84
CA PRO A 245 16.18 -33.25 -8.31
C PRO A 245 17.24 -33.84 -9.25
N ASP A 246 16.90 -34.85 -10.06
CA ASP A 246 17.78 -35.47 -11.07
C ASP A 246 18.07 -34.57 -12.28
N GLU A 247 17.38 -33.45 -12.42
CA GLU A 247 17.53 -32.49 -13.51
C GLU A 247 18.33 -31.24 -13.11
N VAL A 248 18.81 -31.19 -11.86
CA VAL A 248 19.62 -30.07 -11.36
C VAL A 248 20.99 -30.08 -12.03
N GLY A 249 21.42 -28.91 -12.52
CA GLY A 249 22.74 -28.75 -13.15
C GLY A 249 22.80 -29.17 -14.63
N ASP A 250 21.65 -29.43 -15.26
CA ASP A 250 21.59 -29.76 -16.69
C ASP A 250 22.16 -28.66 -17.60
N ASP A 251 22.54 -29.03 -18.83
CA ASP A 251 23.07 -28.10 -19.84
C ASP A 251 22.12 -26.91 -20.10
N LEU A 252 20.82 -27.11 -19.90
CA LEU A 252 19.82 -26.06 -20.09
C LEU A 252 19.91 -24.99 -19.00
N THR A 253 20.07 -25.39 -17.73
CA THR A 253 20.29 -24.48 -16.60
C THR A 253 21.60 -23.72 -16.78
N GLN A 254 22.68 -24.41 -17.16
CA GLN A 254 23.97 -23.77 -17.43
C GLN A 254 23.86 -22.75 -18.58
N ALA A 255 23.12 -23.08 -19.65
CA ALA A 255 22.89 -22.17 -20.76
C ALA A 255 22.07 -20.93 -20.34
N MET A 256 21.07 -21.10 -19.47
CA MET A 256 20.29 -20.00 -18.92
C MET A 256 21.14 -19.06 -18.06
N GLU A 257 21.92 -19.61 -17.12
CA GLU A 257 22.85 -18.81 -16.31
C GLU A 257 23.88 -18.10 -17.18
N SER A 258 24.42 -18.78 -18.19
CA SER A 258 25.38 -18.19 -19.13
C SER A 258 24.76 -17.02 -19.92
N ALA A 259 23.49 -17.14 -20.33
CA ALA A 259 22.78 -16.06 -20.99
C ALA A 259 22.55 -14.84 -20.07
N ALA A 260 22.26 -15.07 -18.79
CA ALA A 260 22.15 -13.99 -17.81
C ALA A 260 23.50 -13.32 -17.53
N ARG A 261 24.58 -14.09 -17.38
CA ARG A 261 25.95 -13.56 -17.22
C ARG A 261 26.39 -12.75 -18.42
N ALA A 262 26.14 -13.24 -19.64
CA ALA A 262 26.47 -12.51 -20.86
C ALA A 262 25.75 -11.14 -20.95
N GLU A 263 24.49 -11.06 -20.51
CA GLU A 263 23.76 -9.78 -20.42
C GLU A 263 24.33 -8.86 -19.33
N LEU A 264 24.70 -9.40 -18.16
CA LEU A 264 25.34 -8.63 -17.09
C LEU A 264 26.70 -8.07 -17.53
N ASP A 265 27.54 -8.89 -18.16
CA ASP A 265 28.84 -8.50 -18.69
C ASP A 265 28.68 -7.43 -19.76
N ALA A 266 27.71 -7.58 -20.68
CA ALA A 266 27.42 -6.57 -21.69
C ALA A 266 27.03 -5.21 -21.08
N ARG A 267 26.27 -5.21 -19.98
CA ARG A 267 25.90 -3.98 -19.25
C ARG A 267 27.09 -3.36 -18.54
N GLU A 268 27.99 -4.17 -18.00
CA GLU A 268 29.19 -3.68 -17.34
C GLU A 268 30.15 -3.03 -18.35
N GLN A 269 30.32 -3.64 -19.52
CA GLN A 269 31.06 -3.03 -20.63
C GLN A 269 30.43 -1.70 -21.06
N ASP A 270 29.09 -1.63 -21.14
CA ASP A 270 28.40 -0.38 -21.44
C ASP A 270 28.61 0.66 -20.31
N ARG A 271 28.70 0.27 -19.03
CA ARG A 271 29.00 1.20 -17.91
C ARG A 271 30.40 1.78 -18.01
N ILE A 272 31.39 0.92 -18.27
CA ILE A 272 32.78 1.32 -18.47
C ILE A 272 32.87 2.31 -19.64
N LEU A 273 32.26 1.97 -20.79
CA LEU A 273 32.23 2.85 -21.95
C LEU A 273 31.53 4.20 -21.64
N ALA A 274 30.41 4.19 -20.90
CA ALA A 274 29.74 5.41 -20.50
C ALA A 274 30.62 6.29 -19.59
N GLN A 275 31.41 5.68 -18.70
CA GLN A 275 32.37 6.39 -17.86
C GLN A 275 33.50 7.01 -18.69
N GLU A 276 34.11 6.25 -19.60
CA GLU A 276 35.16 6.76 -20.49
C GLU A 276 34.68 7.95 -21.33
N ILE A 277 33.45 7.89 -21.86
CA ILE A 277 32.87 8.99 -22.63
C ILE A 277 32.68 10.23 -21.74
N ARG A 278 32.25 10.06 -20.48
CA ARG A 278 32.11 11.18 -19.53
C ARG A 278 33.46 11.81 -19.21
N GLU A 279 34.50 11.01 -19.01
CA GLU A 279 35.86 11.49 -18.76
C GLU A 279 36.42 12.29 -19.96
N LYS A 280 36.14 11.83 -21.19
CA LYS A 280 36.48 12.58 -22.42
C LYS A 280 35.74 13.92 -22.49
N LEU A 281 34.44 13.95 -22.18
CA LEU A 281 33.66 15.20 -22.14
C LEU A 281 34.23 16.18 -21.11
N VAL A 282 34.59 15.71 -19.91
CA VAL A 282 35.21 16.55 -18.87
C VAL A 282 36.55 17.12 -19.33
N LYS A 283 37.40 16.34 -20.01
CA LYS A 283 38.67 16.82 -20.58
C LYS A 283 38.47 17.91 -21.64
N LEU A 284 37.33 17.93 -22.32
CA LEU A 284 36.95 18.97 -23.28
C LEU A 284 36.28 20.19 -22.62
N GLY A 285 36.28 20.27 -21.27
CA GLY A 285 35.64 21.37 -20.53
C GLY A 285 34.11 21.32 -20.56
N VAL A 286 33.52 20.15 -20.84
CA VAL A 286 32.08 19.98 -20.97
C VAL A 286 31.52 19.23 -19.76
N GLU A 287 30.50 19.83 -19.13
CA GLU A 287 29.74 19.17 -18.08
C GLU A 287 29.07 17.87 -18.61
N PRO A 288 29.23 16.73 -17.92
CA PRO A 288 28.73 15.43 -18.36
C PRO A 288 27.21 15.26 -18.25
N ASP A 289 26.44 16.36 -18.15
CA ASP A 289 24.97 16.39 -18.07
C ASP A 289 24.25 15.82 -19.31
N GLY A 290 25.02 15.50 -20.37
CA GLY A 290 24.57 14.87 -21.59
C GLY A 290 23.75 15.77 -22.51
N ARG A 291 23.53 17.05 -22.17
CA ARG A 291 22.68 17.96 -22.95
C ARG A 291 23.50 18.72 -23.97
N VAL A 292 23.29 18.44 -25.26
CA VAL A 292 23.93 19.19 -26.35
C VAL A 292 23.57 20.69 -26.22
N ARG A 293 24.56 21.57 -26.28
CA ARG A 293 24.39 23.03 -26.21
C ARG A 293 24.72 23.67 -27.55
N ALA A 294 24.07 24.79 -27.85
CA ALA A 294 24.45 25.61 -28.99
C ALA A 294 25.90 26.11 -28.77
N GLY A 295 26.81 25.77 -29.69
CA GLY A 295 28.25 26.06 -29.57
C GLY A 295 29.14 24.86 -29.24
N ASP A 296 28.58 23.68 -28.97
CA ASP A 296 29.39 22.46 -28.83
C ASP A 296 30.17 22.17 -30.12
N SER A 297 31.44 21.76 -29.98
CA SER A 297 32.20 21.21 -31.11
C SER A 297 31.55 19.90 -31.61
N ASP A 298 31.84 19.52 -32.85
CA ASP A 298 31.26 18.30 -33.43
C ASP A 298 31.71 17.03 -32.68
N GLU A 299 32.91 17.05 -32.08
CA GLU A 299 33.36 15.97 -31.20
C GLU A 299 32.50 15.86 -29.93
N VAL A 300 32.18 16.99 -29.29
CA VAL A 300 31.31 17.02 -28.10
C VAL A 300 29.91 16.51 -28.45
N LYS A 301 29.35 16.91 -29.60
CA LYS A 301 28.06 16.40 -30.09
C LYS A 301 28.09 14.89 -30.29
N ARG A 302 29.16 14.37 -30.92
CA ARG A 302 29.37 12.92 -31.13
C ARG A 302 29.43 12.17 -29.80
N LEU A 303 30.27 12.62 -28.86
CA LEU A 303 30.41 12.00 -27.54
C LEU A 303 29.10 12.05 -26.73
N ARG A 304 28.34 13.15 -26.77
CA ARG A 304 27.02 13.23 -26.13
C ARG A 304 26.00 12.28 -26.77
N GLY A 305 26.05 12.12 -28.10
CA GLY A 305 25.25 11.15 -28.83
C GLY A 305 25.57 9.70 -28.42
N GLU A 306 26.85 9.36 -28.36
CA GLU A 306 27.35 8.06 -27.88
C GLU A 306 26.97 7.81 -26.42
N LEU A 307 27.21 8.77 -25.52
CA LEU A 307 26.82 8.67 -24.11
C LEU A 307 25.32 8.46 -23.96
N THR A 308 24.51 9.15 -24.77
CA THR A 308 23.06 8.95 -24.78
C THR A 308 22.68 7.56 -25.26
N TYR A 309 23.37 7.03 -26.28
CA TYR A 309 23.15 5.68 -26.78
C TYR A 309 23.55 4.61 -25.75
N VAL A 310 24.73 4.74 -25.14
CA VAL A 310 25.25 3.81 -24.14
C VAL A 310 24.43 3.88 -22.85
N ASN A 311 24.09 5.06 -22.35
CA ASN A 311 23.22 5.19 -21.17
C ASN A 311 21.84 4.57 -21.39
N LYS A 312 21.30 4.55 -22.62
CA LYS A 312 20.05 3.85 -22.93
C LYS A 312 20.18 2.32 -22.84
N ARG A 313 21.40 1.78 -22.94
CA ARG A 313 21.70 0.35 -22.73
C ARG A 313 21.99 0.04 -21.26
N VAL A 314 22.71 0.92 -20.57
CA VAL A 314 23.11 0.76 -19.15
C VAL A 314 21.98 1.02 -18.16
N PHE A 315 21.35 2.20 -18.27
CA PHE A 315 20.49 2.75 -17.22
C PHE A 315 19.04 2.50 -17.54
N ILE A 316 18.53 1.42 -16.98
CA ILE A 316 17.09 1.20 -16.91
C ILE A 316 16.69 1.50 -15.49
N LYS A 317 16.25 2.75 -15.27
CA LYS A 317 15.30 2.96 -14.17
C LYS A 317 14.10 2.08 -14.49
N PRO A 318 13.57 1.31 -13.53
CA PRO A 318 12.26 0.68 -13.69
C PRO A 318 11.28 1.78 -14.15
N GLY A 319 10.86 1.74 -15.42
CA GLY A 319 10.05 2.80 -16.05
C GLY A 319 10.72 3.76 -17.06
N SER A 320 12.00 3.63 -17.44
CA SER A 320 12.65 4.48 -18.48
C SER A 320 13.07 3.73 -19.78
N ALA A 321 12.75 4.36 -20.92
CA ALA A 321 12.85 4.03 -22.38
C ALA A 321 14.18 3.45 -22.96
N LEU A 322 14.33 2.97 -24.22
CA LEU A 322 13.55 2.32 -25.33
C LEU A 322 14.51 2.18 -26.56
N ALA A 323 14.36 1.14 -27.38
CA ALA A 323 14.82 1.01 -28.78
C ALA A 323 13.99 -0.06 -29.51
N ARG A 324 13.63 0.23 -30.77
CA ARG A 324 12.90 -0.62 -31.71
C ARG A 324 13.91 -1.35 -32.59
N ARG A 325 14.11 -2.65 -32.38
CA ARG A 325 14.52 -3.64 -33.39
C ARG A 325 14.10 -5.02 -32.88
N PRO A 326 13.59 -5.91 -33.73
CA PRO A 326 13.37 -7.30 -33.32
C PRO A 326 14.72 -7.92 -32.94
N PRO A 327 14.76 -8.85 -31.97
CA PRO A 327 15.98 -9.59 -31.71
C PRO A 327 16.44 -10.27 -33.01
N PRO A 328 17.75 -10.38 -33.26
CA PRO A 328 18.24 -11.20 -34.36
C PRO A 328 17.68 -12.62 -34.19
N LYS A 329 17.16 -13.19 -35.28
CA LYS A 329 16.78 -14.60 -35.35
C LYS A 329 18.05 -15.46 -35.24
N HIS A 330 18.63 -15.58 -34.05
CA HIS A 330 19.71 -16.52 -33.80
C HIS A 330 19.10 -17.88 -33.48
N VAL A 331 19.10 -18.73 -34.50
CA VAL A 331 19.13 -20.18 -34.33
C VAL A 331 20.30 -20.49 -33.40
N TRP A 332 20.01 -21.11 -32.27
CA TRP A 332 20.98 -21.56 -31.27
C TRP A 332 22.08 -22.39 -31.97
N LYS A 333 23.32 -21.90 -31.94
CA LYS A 333 24.51 -22.74 -32.14
C LYS A 333 25.31 -22.71 -30.84
N PRO A 334 25.75 -23.88 -30.32
CA PRO A 334 26.48 -23.94 -29.06
C PRO A 334 27.84 -23.25 -29.21
N VAL A 335 28.12 -22.32 -28.30
CA VAL A 335 29.45 -21.70 -28.13
C VAL A 335 30.26 -22.63 -27.24
N LYS A 336 31.51 -22.93 -27.62
CA LYS A 336 32.42 -23.74 -26.79
C LYS A 336 32.75 -22.98 -25.49
N PRO A 337 32.76 -23.66 -24.33
CA PRO A 337 33.07 -23.02 -23.06
C PRO A 337 34.54 -22.58 -23.01
N PRO A 338 34.86 -21.48 -22.30
CA PRO A 338 36.23 -21.06 -22.06
C PRO A 338 36.95 -22.01 -21.09
N PRO A 339 38.30 -22.00 -21.07
CA PRO A 339 39.08 -22.84 -20.17
C PRO A 339 38.85 -22.43 -18.71
N LYS A 340 38.76 -23.44 -17.83
CA LYS A 340 38.53 -23.29 -16.39
C LYS A 340 39.70 -22.54 -15.74
N GLY A 341 39.44 -21.36 -15.19
CA GLY A 341 40.27 -20.77 -14.13
C GLY A 341 39.75 -21.21 -12.76
N GLU A 342 40.65 -21.37 -11.79
CA GLU A 342 40.30 -21.76 -10.43
C GLU A 342 39.51 -20.66 -9.68
N PRO A 343 38.53 -21.03 -8.85
CA PRO A 343 37.76 -20.07 -8.06
C PRO A 343 38.61 -19.44 -6.94
N PRO A 344 38.28 -18.20 -6.52
CA PRO A 344 39.01 -17.50 -5.46
C PRO A 344 38.91 -18.23 -4.12
N THR A 345 39.96 -18.08 -3.33
CA THR A 345 40.13 -18.71 -2.03
C THR A 345 39.25 -18.07 -0.96
N ARG A 346 39.01 -18.81 0.12
CA ARG A 346 38.24 -18.35 1.28
C ARG A 346 38.87 -17.13 1.95
N GLU A 347 40.20 -17.02 1.98
CA GLU A 347 40.90 -15.83 2.48
C GLU A 347 40.63 -14.58 1.61
N GLU A 348 40.55 -14.72 0.28
CA GLU A 348 40.27 -13.60 -0.64
C GLU A 348 38.83 -13.07 -0.48
N LEU A 349 37.86 -13.95 -0.19
CA LEU A 349 36.47 -13.57 0.08
C LEU A 349 36.30 -12.88 1.44
N LEU A 350 37.15 -13.18 2.42
CA LEU A 350 37.10 -12.58 3.76
C LEU A 350 37.86 -11.26 3.87
N ALA A 351 38.76 -10.95 2.93
CA ALA A 351 39.48 -9.68 2.84
C ALA A 351 38.69 -8.54 2.16
N ALA A 352 37.51 -8.83 1.59
CA ALA A 352 36.70 -7.84 0.90
C ALA A 352 36.02 -6.87 1.90
N PRO A 353 36.10 -5.53 1.71
CA PRO A 353 35.46 -4.59 2.60
C PRO A 353 33.92 -4.71 2.53
N LEU A 354 33.27 -4.75 3.71
CA LEU A 354 31.82 -4.81 3.83
C LEU A 354 31.15 -3.55 3.24
N PRO A 355 30.04 -3.69 2.50
CA PRO A 355 29.36 -2.55 1.90
C PRO A 355 28.65 -1.71 2.99
N THR A 356 29.12 -0.48 3.19
CA THR A 356 28.38 0.52 3.97
C THR A 356 27.14 0.97 3.19
N GLN A 357 25.98 0.97 3.86
CA GLN A 357 24.69 1.47 3.35
C GLN A 357 24.84 2.81 2.60
N SER A 358 24.26 2.88 1.40
CA SER A 358 24.49 3.96 0.43
C SER A 358 23.80 5.28 0.82
N TYR A 359 24.60 6.34 0.99
CA TYR A 359 24.20 7.74 0.81
C TYR A 359 24.38 8.11 -0.66
N ALA A 360 23.36 7.86 -1.48
CA ALA A 360 23.35 8.25 -2.89
C ALA A 360 22.92 9.72 -3.01
N GLY A 361 23.87 10.62 -3.29
CA GLY A 361 23.63 12.05 -3.53
C GLY A 361 24.74 12.99 -3.05
N TRP A 362 25.60 12.54 -2.14
CA TRP A 362 26.66 13.38 -1.54
C TRP A 362 27.96 13.33 -2.35
N GLN A 363 28.62 14.48 -2.55
CA GLN A 363 30.00 14.49 -3.04
C GLN A 363 30.93 13.90 -1.95
N ALA A 364 32.11 13.41 -2.35
CA ALA A 364 33.06 12.78 -1.41
C ALA A 364 33.47 13.74 -0.26
N SER A 365 33.62 15.03 -0.57
CA SER A 365 33.93 16.09 0.41
C SER A 365 32.86 16.26 1.50
N ASP A 366 31.60 16.03 1.16
CA ASP A 366 30.49 16.25 2.09
C ASP A 366 30.41 15.10 3.11
N LYS A 367 30.67 13.88 2.64
CA LYS A 367 30.74 12.69 3.51
C LYS A 367 31.86 12.86 4.54
N ASP A 368 32.98 13.41 4.14
CA ASP A 368 34.10 13.72 5.03
C ASP A 368 33.73 14.80 6.06
N GLU A 369 32.99 15.85 5.68
CA GLU A 369 32.58 16.90 6.61
C GLU A 369 31.53 16.43 7.63
N ALA A 370 30.54 15.62 7.23
CA ALA A 370 29.60 15.02 8.19
C ALA A 370 30.28 14.01 9.13
N GLN A 371 31.22 13.21 8.62
CA GLN A 371 32.02 12.30 9.46
C GLN A 371 32.87 13.08 10.47
N ARG A 372 33.47 14.22 10.06
CA ARG A 372 34.20 15.12 10.96
C ARG A 372 33.29 15.70 12.04
N LEU A 373 32.07 16.14 11.68
CA LEU A 373 31.12 16.71 12.62
C LEU A 373 30.65 15.68 13.67
N ALA A 374 30.33 14.46 13.23
CA ALA A 374 29.97 13.34 14.11
C ALA A 374 31.14 12.95 15.04
N LYS A 375 32.37 12.94 14.51
CA LYS A 375 33.59 12.68 15.31
C LYS A 375 33.80 13.76 16.39
N ASN A 376 33.51 15.02 16.09
CA ASN A 376 33.63 16.13 17.04
C ASN A 376 32.59 16.05 18.16
N ILE A 377 31.32 15.76 17.85
CA ILE A 377 30.27 15.58 18.87
C ILE A 377 30.63 14.41 19.81
N ARG A 378 31.08 13.28 19.27
CA ARG A 378 31.56 12.14 20.08
C ARG A 378 32.76 12.52 20.96
N ARG A 379 33.69 13.32 20.45
CA ARG A 379 34.84 13.82 21.21
C ARG A 379 34.39 14.69 22.39
N HIS A 380 33.43 15.59 22.18
CA HIS A 380 32.89 16.44 23.25
C HIS A 380 32.09 15.64 24.27
N ARG A 381 31.33 14.62 23.84
CA ARG A 381 30.63 13.72 24.76
C ARG A 381 31.58 12.94 25.67
N ARG A 382 32.71 12.46 25.13
CA ARG A 382 33.77 11.84 25.94
C ARG A 382 34.42 12.81 26.93
N LYS A 383 34.51 14.11 26.59
CA LYS A 383 35.00 15.13 27.54
C LYS A 383 34.00 15.36 28.66
N LEU A 384 32.70 15.37 28.35
CA LEU A 384 31.62 15.47 29.34
C LEU A 384 31.64 14.27 30.29
N GLU A 385 31.72 13.05 29.75
CA GLU A 385 31.79 11.79 30.54
C GLU A 385 33.03 11.74 31.45
N LYS A 386 34.12 12.41 31.07
CA LYS A 386 35.34 12.54 31.88
C LYS A 386 35.34 13.73 32.85
N GLY A 387 34.24 14.47 32.95
CA GLY A 387 34.14 15.69 33.78
C GLY A 387 35.04 16.85 33.31
N GLN A 388 35.56 16.80 32.08
CA GLN A 388 36.46 17.82 31.53
C GLN A 388 35.73 19.04 30.97
N ILE A 389 34.42 18.93 30.75
CA ILE A 389 33.52 20.03 30.38
C ILE A 389 32.19 19.83 31.11
N THR A 390 31.49 20.92 31.39
CA THR A 390 30.14 20.88 31.97
C THR A 390 29.10 20.47 30.91
N GLN A 391 27.90 20.07 31.36
CA GLN A 391 26.77 19.79 30.46
C GLN A 391 26.44 21.00 29.60
N GLU A 392 26.43 22.20 30.20
CA GLU A 392 26.20 23.47 29.50
C GLU A 392 27.25 23.74 28.40
N GLN A 393 28.53 23.50 28.69
CA GLN A 393 29.61 23.62 27.70
C GLN A 393 29.51 22.57 26.58
N PHE A 394 28.98 21.38 26.87
CA PHE A 394 28.69 20.37 25.85
C PHE A 394 27.53 20.81 24.96
N ASP A 395 26.42 21.26 25.55
CA ASP A 395 25.21 21.66 24.83
C ASP A 395 25.47 22.85 23.91
N GLN A 396 26.24 23.85 24.38
CA GLN A 396 26.67 24.98 23.57
C GLN A 396 27.49 24.51 22.34
N ARG A 397 28.51 23.67 22.56
CA ARG A 397 29.39 23.18 21.47
C ARG A 397 28.68 22.24 20.50
N ALA A 398 27.77 21.41 21.00
CA ALA A 398 26.92 20.57 20.16
C ALA A 398 25.97 21.43 19.32
N GLY A 399 25.34 22.44 19.93
CA GLY A 399 24.48 23.41 19.26
C GLY A 399 25.18 24.16 18.12
N ASP A 400 26.42 24.61 18.32
CA ASP A 400 27.20 25.29 17.29
C ASP A 400 27.54 24.38 16.10
N LEU A 401 27.89 23.11 16.36
CA LEU A 401 28.12 22.11 15.32
C LEU A 401 26.84 21.79 14.53
N ILE A 402 25.70 21.71 15.22
CA ILE A 402 24.39 21.49 14.60
C ILE A 402 24.01 22.66 13.68
N LYS A 403 24.17 23.90 14.16
CA LYS A 403 23.91 25.12 13.36
C LYS A 403 24.79 25.17 12.10
N ARG A 404 26.06 24.76 12.22
CA ARG A 404 26.98 24.67 11.06
C ARG A 404 26.48 23.65 10.02
N HIS A 405 25.99 22.50 10.47
CA HIS A 405 25.42 21.49 9.59
C HIS A 405 24.09 21.94 8.96
N GLN A 406 23.21 22.62 9.71
CA GLN A 406 21.96 23.18 9.19
C GLN A 406 22.24 24.19 8.07
N LYS A 407 23.21 25.10 8.24
CA LYS A 407 23.63 26.02 7.17
C LYS A 407 24.13 25.30 5.92
N LEU A 408 24.84 24.18 6.06
CA LEU A 408 25.26 23.35 4.92
C LEU A 408 24.05 22.67 4.25
N SER A 409 23.10 22.16 5.04
CA SER A 409 21.87 21.51 4.56
C SER A 409 20.95 22.49 3.80
N GLU A 410 20.80 23.71 4.32
CA GLU A 410 20.01 24.79 3.71
C GLU A 410 20.61 25.24 2.38
N LYS A 411 21.94 25.31 2.27
CA LYS A 411 22.64 25.63 1.02
C LYS A 411 22.34 24.64 -0.12
N TYR A 412 21.99 23.40 0.21
CA TYR A 412 21.81 22.31 -0.78
C TYR A 412 20.38 21.73 -0.83
N GLY A 413 19.41 22.38 -0.20
CA GLY A 413 17.98 22.08 -0.42
C GLY A 413 17.48 20.77 0.19
N GLU A 414 18.07 20.29 1.27
CA GLU A 414 17.54 19.14 2.04
C GLU A 414 17.28 19.55 3.49
N ASN A 415 16.07 19.30 4.00
CA ASN A 415 15.70 19.60 5.38
C ASN A 415 15.34 18.32 6.15
N SER A 416 15.96 18.17 7.32
CA SER A 416 15.62 17.29 8.46
C SER A 416 15.97 15.80 8.42
N ARG A 417 17.18 15.44 8.89
CA ARG A 417 17.47 14.14 9.54
C ARG A 417 18.31 14.21 10.84
N PHE A 418 18.71 15.40 11.29
CA PHE A 418 19.62 15.52 12.46
C PHE A 418 18.91 15.48 13.83
N LEU A 419 17.62 15.78 13.90
CA LEU A 419 16.89 15.99 15.18
C LEU A 419 16.53 14.71 15.95
N ASN A 420 16.84 13.52 15.43
CA ASN A 420 16.62 12.25 16.13
C ASN A 420 17.71 11.90 17.17
N LEU A 421 18.73 12.75 17.35
CA LEU A 421 19.84 12.51 18.28
C LEU A 421 19.81 13.36 19.55
N VAL A 422 18.93 14.36 19.66
CA VAL A 422 18.92 15.30 20.80
C VAL A 422 17.46 15.67 21.12
N GLY A 423 16.91 15.08 22.18
CA GLY A 423 15.50 15.21 22.55
C GLY A 423 15.14 16.52 23.27
N GLU A 424 13.89 16.94 23.04
CA GLU A 424 13.02 17.85 23.84
C GLU A 424 12.74 19.30 23.38
N LYS A 425 11.50 19.74 23.66
CA LYS A 425 10.89 21.07 23.40
C LYS A 425 10.03 21.53 24.61
N PRO A 426 9.82 22.85 24.82
CA PRO A 426 9.21 23.43 26.04
C PRO A 426 7.67 23.63 25.97
N LYS A 427 7.03 23.84 27.14
CA LYS A 427 5.57 23.96 27.37
C LYS A 427 5.04 25.41 27.49
N PRO A 428 3.74 25.66 27.20
CA PRO A 428 3.01 26.88 27.58
C PRO A 428 1.95 26.66 28.70
N PRO A 429 1.39 27.76 29.29
CA PRO A 429 0.65 27.75 30.56
C PRO A 429 -0.89 27.63 30.42
N SER A 430 -1.54 27.30 31.54
CA SER A 430 -2.94 26.87 31.69
C SER A 430 -3.83 27.85 32.47
N GLY A 431 -5.14 27.91 32.16
CA GLY A 431 -6.19 28.48 33.03
C GLY A 431 -7.60 27.93 32.68
N PRO A 432 -8.51 27.69 33.66
CA PRO A 432 -9.84 27.09 33.41
C PRO A 432 -11.02 28.00 33.76
N LEU A 433 -12.20 27.78 33.17
CA LEU A 433 -13.51 28.30 33.66
C LEU A 433 -14.69 27.36 33.26
N PRO A 434 -15.88 27.44 33.90
CA PRO A 434 -16.64 26.31 34.43
C PRO A 434 -18.05 26.12 33.82
N SER A 435 -18.92 25.41 34.56
CA SER A 435 -19.93 24.42 34.13
C SER A 435 -21.43 24.82 34.13
N LYS A 436 -22.17 24.22 33.16
CA LYS A 436 -23.55 23.67 33.14
C LYS A 436 -24.80 24.55 33.37
N LEU A 437 -25.84 24.35 32.54
CA LEU A 437 -27.29 24.50 32.85
C LEU A 437 -28.18 23.59 31.91
N PRO A 438 -29.47 23.32 32.26
CA PRO A 438 -30.20 22.08 31.93
C PRO A 438 -31.24 22.20 30.77
N LEU A 439 -31.94 21.09 30.46
CA LEU A 439 -32.87 20.92 29.33
C LEU A 439 -34.36 20.78 29.76
N PRO A 440 -35.32 21.20 28.91
CA PRO A 440 -36.72 20.79 29.02
C PRO A 440 -37.25 19.94 27.83
N SER A 441 -38.41 19.33 28.09
CA SER A 441 -39.13 18.24 27.41
C SER A 441 -40.27 18.68 26.49
N GLY A 442 -40.62 17.85 25.48
CA GLY A 442 -42.02 17.74 24.99
C GLY A 442 -42.24 17.42 23.50
N ILE A 443 -43.25 16.56 23.25
CA ILE A 443 -44.06 16.29 22.01
C ILE A 443 -43.80 14.95 21.25
N GLN A 444 -44.86 14.16 21.03
CA GLN A 444 -44.93 12.89 20.28
C GLN A 444 -45.90 12.96 19.07
N PRO A 445 -45.71 12.16 18.00
CA PRO A 445 -46.58 12.20 16.81
C PRO A 445 -47.55 11.02 16.55
N ASP A 446 -48.45 11.28 15.59
CA ASP A 446 -49.57 10.45 15.13
C ASP A 446 -49.12 9.19 14.37
N ARG A 447 -49.71 8.06 14.75
CA ARG A 447 -49.37 6.71 14.31
C ARG A 447 -50.03 6.30 12.99
N GLY A 448 -51.03 7.05 12.49
CA GLY A 448 -51.78 6.72 11.27
C GLY A 448 -50.95 6.81 9.98
N GLU A 449 -50.26 7.93 9.77
CA GLU A 449 -49.47 8.19 8.55
C GLU A 449 -48.26 7.28 8.40
N ILE A 450 -47.65 6.90 9.53
CA ILE A 450 -46.53 5.96 9.58
C ILE A 450 -46.97 4.61 9.02
N ARG A 451 -48.17 4.13 9.40
CA ARG A 451 -48.65 2.80 9.00
C ARG A 451 -48.92 2.70 7.50
N ALA A 452 -49.46 3.75 6.87
CA ALA A 452 -49.72 3.79 5.44
C ALA A 452 -48.41 3.75 4.61
N SER A 453 -47.42 4.55 5.02
CA SER A 453 -46.14 4.63 4.31
C SER A 453 -45.30 3.35 4.43
N PHE A 454 -45.43 2.60 5.53
CA PHE A 454 -44.84 1.25 5.65
C PHE A 454 -45.48 0.23 4.70
N GLY A 455 -46.78 0.37 4.40
CA GLY A 455 -47.50 -0.48 3.44
C GLY A 455 -46.91 -0.39 2.03
N GLU A 456 -46.74 0.85 1.54
CA GLU A 456 -46.18 1.12 0.22
C GLU A 456 -44.74 0.60 0.05
N VAL A 457 -43.90 0.78 1.09
CA VAL A 457 -42.52 0.29 1.09
C VAL A 457 -42.47 -1.24 1.02
N LYS A 458 -43.38 -1.92 1.72
CA LYS A 458 -43.46 -3.38 1.75
C LYS A 458 -43.94 -3.93 0.40
N GLU A 459 -44.93 -3.30 -0.21
CA GLU A 459 -45.45 -3.68 -1.53
C GLU A 459 -44.39 -3.49 -2.63
N ALA A 460 -43.72 -2.34 -2.66
CA ALA A 460 -42.65 -2.06 -3.61
C ALA A 460 -41.47 -3.05 -3.46
N ALA A 461 -41.10 -3.41 -2.23
CA ALA A 461 -40.05 -4.40 -1.98
C ALA A 461 -40.46 -5.81 -2.44
N GLY A 462 -41.71 -6.21 -2.23
CA GLY A 462 -42.24 -7.49 -2.73
C GLY A 462 -42.19 -7.58 -4.25
N ARG A 463 -42.60 -6.50 -4.94
CA ARG A 463 -42.61 -6.47 -6.40
C ARG A 463 -41.22 -6.44 -7.02
N ILE A 464 -40.26 -5.75 -6.41
CA ILE A 464 -38.84 -5.79 -6.85
C ILE A 464 -38.31 -7.22 -6.80
N LYS A 465 -38.55 -7.94 -5.71
CA LYS A 465 -38.09 -9.33 -5.54
C LYS A 465 -38.69 -10.27 -6.60
N GLU A 466 -39.96 -10.06 -6.95
CA GLU A 466 -40.62 -10.83 -7.99
C GLU A 466 -39.98 -10.59 -9.38
N LEU A 467 -39.72 -9.34 -9.74
CA LEU A 467 -39.10 -8.95 -11.02
C LEU A 467 -37.65 -9.45 -11.14
N GLU A 468 -36.89 -9.40 -10.05
CA GLU A 468 -35.54 -9.99 -9.98
C GLU A 468 -35.60 -11.52 -10.18
N GLY A 469 -36.60 -12.19 -9.58
CA GLY A 469 -36.85 -13.62 -9.81
C GLY A 469 -37.27 -13.97 -11.24
N GLN A 470 -38.07 -13.13 -11.90
CA GLN A 470 -38.40 -13.28 -13.32
C GLN A 470 -37.16 -13.13 -14.21
N THR A 471 -36.30 -12.16 -13.91
CA THR A 471 -35.06 -11.90 -14.66
C THR A 471 -34.08 -13.06 -14.54
N SER A 472 -33.92 -13.61 -13.33
CA SER A 472 -33.07 -14.80 -13.09
C SER A 472 -33.59 -16.05 -13.80
N ARG A 473 -34.92 -16.24 -13.89
CA ARG A 473 -35.50 -17.34 -14.68
C ARG A 473 -35.25 -17.16 -16.18
N ALA A 474 -35.45 -15.96 -16.71
CA ALA A 474 -35.19 -15.66 -18.11
C ALA A 474 -33.71 -15.86 -18.48
N GLU A 475 -32.77 -15.50 -17.59
CA GLU A 475 -31.35 -15.76 -17.78
C GLU A 475 -31.03 -17.24 -17.86
N LYS A 476 -31.61 -18.06 -16.96
CA LYS A 476 -31.45 -19.52 -17.00
C LYS A 476 -32.03 -20.12 -18.28
N ASP A 477 -33.19 -19.65 -18.72
CA ASP A 477 -33.83 -20.13 -19.94
C ASP A 477 -33.07 -19.68 -21.19
N PHE A 478 -32.45 -18.51 -21.19
CA PHE A 478 -31.56 -18.04 -22.26
C PHE A 478 -30.30 -18.89 -22.36
N ILE A 479 -29.62 -19.15 -21.23
CA ILE A 479 -28.43 -20.02 -21.17
C ILE A 479 -28.77 -21.45 -21.63
N ALA A 480 -29.97 -21.93 -21.30
CA ALA A 480 -30.47 -23.24 -21.75
C ALA A 480 -30.96 -23.26 -23.20
N GLY A 481 -30.88 -22.14 -23.93
CA GLY A 481 -31.36 -22.01 -25.32
C GLY A 481 -32.88 -22.11 -25.48
N LYS A 482 -33.66 -21.96 -24.40
CA LYS A 482 -35.13 -22.07 -24.40
C LYS A 482 -35.82 -20.78 -24.83
N ILE A 483 -35.16 -19.65 -24.71
CA ILE A 483 -35.64 -18.35 -25.21
C ILE A 483 -34.56 -17.69 -26.07
N SER A 484 -35.01 -16.90 -27.06
CA SER A 484 -34.09 -16.17 -27.93
C SER A 484 -33.44 -14.97 -27.20
N GLU A 485 -32.32 -14.48 -27.73
CA GLU A 485 -31.66 -13.27 -27.21
C GLU A 485 -32.58 -12.04 -27.24
N ALA A 486 -33.40 -11.90 -28.29
CA ALA A 486 -34.37 -10.82 -28.39
C ALA A 486 -35.45 -10.88 -27.29
N GLU A 487 -35.89 -12.09 -26.95
CA GLU A 487 -36.88 -12.34 -25.90
C GLU A 487 -36.29 -12.13 -24.50
N PHE A 488 -35.05 -12.59 -24.27
CA PHE A 488 -34.30 -12.29 -23.05
C PHE A 488 -34.12 -10.78 -22.84
N ASN A 489 -33.65 -10.06 -23.85
CA ASN A 489 -33.43 -8.62 -23.78
C ASN A 489 -34.74 -7.84 -23.54
N LYS A 490 -35.86 -8.31 -24.09
CA LYS A 490 -37.20 -7.74 -23.84
C LYS A 490 -37.63 -7.92 -22.37
N ILE A 491 -37.42 -9.11 -21.79
CA ILE A 491 -37.76 -9.39 -20.38
C ILE A 491 -36.85 -8.59 -19.45
N PHE A 492 -35.53 -8.63 -19.69
CA PHE A 492 -34.53 -7.93 -18.90
C PHE A 492 -34.77 -6.41 -18.92
N GLY A 493 -34.95 -5.82 -20.10
CA GLY A 493 -35.20 -4.39 -20.27
C GLY A 493 -36.48 -3.93 -19.56
N LYS A 494 -37.59 -4.66 -19.73
CA LYS A 494 -38.86 -4.36 -19.05
C LYS A 494 -38.73 -4.41 -17.53
N ASN A 495 -38.06 -5.43 -17.00
CA ASN A 495 -37.90 -5.61 -15.56
C ASN A 495 -36.95 -4.58 -14.96
N ALA A 496 -35.86 -4.23 -15.64
CA ALA A 496 -34.91 -3.21 -15.19
C ALA A 496 -35.57 -1.83 -15.03
N ILE A 497 -36.41 -1.44 -15.99
CA ILE A 497 -37.16 -0.16 -15.94
C ILE A 497 -38.12 -0.14 -14.75
N GLU A 498 -38.88 -1.22 -14.53
CA GLU A 498 -39.86 -1.26 -13.44
C GLU A 498 -39.19 -1.36 -12.06
N VAL A 499 -38.07 -2.09 -11.93
CA VAL A 499 -37.28 -2.10 -10.70
C VAL A 499 -36.74 -0.70 -10.38
N ALA A 500 -36.26 0.04 -11.37
CA ALA A 500 -35.82 1.43 -11.19
C ALA A 500 -36.97 2.35 -10.73
N ARG A 501 -38.19 2.16 -11.29
CA ARG A 501 -39.39 2.89 -10.86
C ARG A 501 -39.77 2.59 -9.40
N LEU A 502 -39.82 1.31 -9.03
CA LEU A 502 -40.20 0.86 -7.69
C LEU A 502 -39.18 1.25 -6.62
N ARG A 503 -37.89 1.29 -6.96
CA ARG A 503 -36.85 1.81 -6.06
C ARG A 503 -37.07 3.29 -5.74
N LYS A 504 -37.46 4.11 -6.73
CA LYS A 504 -37.84 5.52 -6.49
C LYS A 504 -39.07 5.68 -5.61
N VAL A 505 -40.09 4.82 -5.78
CA VAL A 505 -41.27 4.81 -4.90
C VAL A 505 -40.86 4.45 -3.47
N LYS A 506 -40.08 3.37 -3.31
CA LYS A 506 -39.55 2.94 -2.01
C LYS A 506 -38.73 4.04 -1.33
N GLU A 507 -37.87 4.73 -2.06
CA GLU A 507 -37.07 5.85 -1.56
C GLU A 507 -37.93 7.06 -1.17
N LYS A 508 -38.96 7.40 -1.96
CA LYS A 508 -39.87 8.51 -1.67
C LYS A 508 -40.73 8.22 -0.43
N SER A 509 -41.28 7.01 -0.30
CA SER A 509 -42.09 6.62 0.86
C SER A 509 -41.23 6.42 2.12
N LEU A 510 -39.98 5.96 1.99
CA LEU A 510 -39.00 5.98 3.09
C LEU A 510 -38.62 7.40 3.49
N ALA A 511 -38.44 8.32 2.54
CA ALA A 511 -38.19 9.72 2.83
C ALA A 511 -39.40 10.38 3.51
N GLY A 512 -40.63 9.95 3.18
CA GLY A 512 -41.87 10.32 3.87
C GLY A 512 -41.94 9.81 5.30
N LEU A 513 -41.61 8.52 5.53
CA LEU A 513 -41.47 7.93 6.88
C LEU A 513 -40.39 8.62 7.73
N LEU A 514 -39.39 9.19 7.07
CA LEU A 514 -38.28 9.93 7.68
C LEU A 514 -38.56 11.43 7.83
N LYS A 515 -39.71 11.94 7.36
CA LYS A 515 -40.20 13.24 7.80
C LYS A 515 -40.71 13.08 9.22
N LEU A 516 -39.80 13.24 10.17
CA LEU A 516 -40.15 13.45 11.56
C LEU A 516 -41.05 14.70 11.64
N PRO A 517 -42.08 14.69 12.50
CA PRO A 517 -42.83 15.90 12.82
C PRO A 517 -41.86 16.94 13.35
N GLU A 518 -42.11 18.20 13.01
CA GLU A 518 -41.36 19.33 13.57
C GLU A 518 -41.41 19.26 15.10
N GLY A 519 -40.35 18.72 15.71
CA GLY A 519 -40.31 18.54 17.16
C GLY A 519 -39.29 17.54 17.71
N VAL A 520 -38.93 16.47 17.00
CA VAL A 520 -37.99 15.46 17.55
C VAL A 520 -36.56 15.64 16.99
N LYS A 521 -35.73 16.34 17.78
CA LYS A 521 -34.33 16.67 17.49
C LYS A 521 -33.40 15.46 17.64
N GLY A 522 -32.77 15.04 16.53
CA GLY A 522 -31.48 14.32 16.50
C GLY A 522 -30.34 15.30 16.19
N VAL A 523 -29.26 15.23 16.99
CA VAL A 523 -28.14 16.19 17.07
C VAL A 523 -28.58 17.62 17.43
N LYS A 524 -28.48 17.96 18.73
CA LYS A 524 -28.57 19.36 19.17
C LYS A 524 -27.22 20.04 18.92
N PHE A 525 -27.18 20.92 17.91
CA PHE A 525 -26.08 21.85 17.73
C PHE A 525 -26.31 23.11 18.59
N SER A 526 -25.21 23.69 19.09
CA SER A 526 -25.21 25.11 19.44
C SER A 526 -25.41 25.95 18.15
N PRO A 527 -26.16 27.07 18.16
CA PRO A 527 -26.43 27.91 16.98
C PRO A 527 -25.20 28.32 16.14
N GLU A 528 -24.01 28.24 16.73
CA GLU A 528 -22.71 28.63 16.15
C GLU A 528 -22.02 27.55 15.27
N TYR A 529 -22.66 26.40 15.04
CA TYR A 529 -22.16 25.33 14.14
C TYR A 529 -22.91 25.22 12.79
N SER A 530 -23.65 26.25 12.40
CA SER A 530 -24.40 26.31 11.13
C SER A 530 -23.52 26.19 9.86
N TRP A 531 -22.20 26.28 10.00
CA TRP A 531 -21.22 26.20 8.90
C TRP A 531 -20.69 24.79 8.61
N VAL A 532 -20.98 23.79 9.46
CA VAL A 532 -20.64 22.38 9.15
C VAL A 532 -21.60 21.89 8.07
N SER A 533 -21.08 21.59 6.88
CA SER A 533 -21.94 21.28 5.74
C SER A 533 -22.73 19.99 5.97
N HIS A 534 -24.01 19.98 5.59
CA HIS A 534 -24.87 18.79 5.58
C HIS A 534 -24.23 17.58 4.87
N LYS A 535 -23.28 17.82 3.94
CA LYS A 535 -22.54 16.81 3.19
C LYS A 535 -21.47 16.11 4.05
N GLU A 536 -20.80 16.81 4.95
CA GLU A 536 -19.84 16.21 5.89
C GLU A 536 -20.53 15.40 6.97
N ILE A 537 -21.67 15.88 7.46
CA ILE A 537 -22.53 15.15 8.39
C ILE A 537 -23.01 13.83 7.76
N ARG A 538 -23.46 13.85 6.49
CA ARG A 538 -23.85 12.62 5.77
C ARG A 538 -22.70 11.62 5.61
N LYS A 539 -21.47 12.10 5.38
CA LYS A 539 -20.29 11.23 5.24
C LYS A 539 -19.88 10.61 6.57
N LEU A 540 -19.90 11.40 7.64
CA LEU A 540 -19.61 10.93 8.99
C LEU A 540 -20.66 9.90 9.43
N ASN A 541 -21.94 10.19 9.22
CA ASN A 541 -23.04 9.26 9.47
C ASN A 541 -22.94 8.00 8.62
N LYS A 542 -22.43 8.08 7.38
CA LYS A 542 -22.19 6.89 6.55
C LYS A 542 -21.06 6.01 7.09
N ALA A 543 -19.92 6.60 7.48
CA ALA A 543 -18.80 5.87 8.06
C ALA A 543 -19.17 5.25 9.43
N ILE A 544 -19.96 5.97 10.23
CA ILE A 544 -20.54 5.45 11.47
C ILE A 544 -21.48 4.30 11.15
N LYS A 545 -22.37 4.43 10.17
CA LYS A 545 -23.27 3.35 9.76
C LYS A 545 -22.53 2.10 9.27
N GLU A 546 -21.47 2.26 8.47
CA GLU A 546 -20.64 1.15 8.00
C GLU A 546 -19.90 0.44 9.16
N LEU A 547 -19.50 1.21 10.17
CA LEU A 547 -18.91 0.67 11.41
C LEU A 547 -19.99 0.04 12.31
N GLU A 548 -21.16 0.65 12.43
CA GLU A 548 -22.34 0.13 13.12
C GLU A 548 -22.78 -1.18 12.49
N GLU A 549 -22.83 -1.31 11.17
CA GLU A 549 -23.18 -2.56 10.48
C GLU A 549 -22.22 -3.70 10.86
N ARG A 550 -20.91 -3.41 10.94
CA ARG A 550 -19.89 -4.38 11.41
C ARG A 550 -19.96 -4.68 12.91
N ILE A 551 -20.38 -3.72 13.73
CA ILE A 551 -20.53 -3.87 15.19
C ILE A 551 -21.89 -4.50 15.55
N VAL A 552 -22.93 -4.32 14.74
CA VAL A 552 -24.28 -4.89 14.87
C VAL A 552 -24.26 -6.38 14.56
N GLU A 553 -23.39 -6.84 13.66
CA GLU A 553 -23.06 -8.28 13.53
C GLU A 553 -22.56 -8.89 14.87
N ARG A 554 -21.97 -8.08 15.76
CA ARG A 554 -21.59 -8.45 17.14
C ARG A 554 -22.65 -8.10 18.22
N LYS A 555 -23.90 -7.77 17.85
CA LYS A 555 -25.06 -7.49 18.74
C LYS A 555 -24.95 -6.26 19.67
N ALA A 556 -24.26 -5.17 19.30
CA ALA A 556 -23.99 -4.08 20.25
C ALA A 556 -24.92 -2.83 20.22
N GLY A 557 -25.97 -2.78 19.39
CA GLY A 557 -26.93 -1.65 19.34
C GLY A 557 -26.37 -0.31 18.82
N PRO A 558 -27.23 0.67 18.46
CA PRO A 558 -26.80 1.98 17.96
C PRO A 558 -26.10 2.82 19.04
N PHE A 559 -25.33 3.85 18.67
CA PHE A 559 -24.73 4.81 19.61
C PHE A 559 -24.96 6.27 19.18
N GLY A 560 -24.86 7.19 20.13
CA GLY A 560 -24.98 8.62 19.84
C GLY A 560 -23.62 9.26 19.55
N LEU A 561 -23.52 10.09 18.52
CA LEU A 561 -22.38 10.99 18.30
C LEU A 561 -22.84 12.43 18.52
N THR A 562 -22.17 13.15 19.42
CA THR A 562 -22.41 14.57 19.69
C THR A 562 -21.13 15.38 19.49
N ILE A 563 -21.20 16.51 18.80
CA ILE A 563 -20.07 17.44 18.67
C ILE A 563 -20.40 18.68 19.50
N VAL A 564 -19.57 18.99 20.50
CA VAL A 564 -19.76 20.09 21.46
C VAL A 564 -18.52 20.97 21.50
N LYS A 565 -18.65 22.27 21.23
CA LYS A 565 -17.53 23.23 21.24
C LYS A 565 -16.85 23.27 22.59
N GLY A 566 -15.53 23.19 22.58
CA GLY A 566 -14.71 23.34 23.79
C GLY A 566 -14.86 22.20 24.80
N ALA A 567 -15.71 21.21 24.53
CA ALA A 567 -15.69 19.96 25.26
C ALA A 567 -14.38 19.23 24.99
N ARG A 568 -13.99 18.33 25.89
CA ARG A 568 -12.98 17.32 25.54
C ARG A 568 -13.67 16.18 24.80
N GLY A 569 -12.91 15.44 24.00
CA GLY A 569 -13.36 14.11 23.57
C GLY A 569 -13.72 13.30 24.81
N SER A 570 -14.90 12.68 24.81
CA SER A 570 -15.28 11.78 25.88
C SER A 570 -16.29 10.76 25.40
N TRP A 571 -16.13 9.53 25.87
CA TRP A 571 -17.13 8.49 25.79
C TRP A 571 -17.75 8.23 27.17
N ASP A 572 -19.09 8.08 27.24
CA ASP A 572 -19.84 8.01 28.51
C ASP A 572 -20.60 6.68 28.74
N GLY A 573 -20.36 5.65 27.92
CA GLY A 573 -21.15 4.42 27.92
C GLY A 573 -22.00 4.25 26.67
N TRP A 574 -22.59 5.35 26.19
CA TRP A 574 -23.63 5.34 25.16
C TRP A 574 -23.39 6.35 24.05
N ASN A 575 -22.68 7.43 24.36
CA ASN A 575 -22.41 8.52 23.45
C ASN A 575 -20.91 8.80 23.34
N VAL A 576 -20.48 9.11 22.12
CA VAL A 576 -19.20 9.76 21.85
C VAL A 576 -19.47 11.26 21.77
N THR A 577 -18.82 12.05 22.64
CA THR A 577 -18.82 13.50 22.59
C THR A 577 -17.48 13.99 22.05
N LEU A 578 -17.49 14.84 21.03
CA LEU A 578 -16.27 15.41 20.46
C LEU A 578 -16.22 16.92 20.67
N GLY A 579 -15.11 17.40 21.23
CA GLY A 579 -14.79 18.83 21.39
C GLY A 579 -14.68 19.63 20.09
N SER A 580 -14.27 18.93 19.04
CA SER A 580 -14.03 19.40 17.69
C SER A 580 -14.15 18.21 16.74
N ALA A 581 -14.38 18.44 15.45
CA ALA A 581 -14.43 17.38 14.43
C ALA A 581 -13.02 16.79 14.12
N ASN A 582 -12.18 16.60 15.14
CA ASN A 582 -10.85 16.03 15.00
C ASN A 582 -10.94 14.51 14.83
N ARG A 583 -10.53 14.01 13.66
CA ARG A 583 -10.50 12.58 13.32
C ARG A 583 -9.65 11.75 14.28
N ARG A 584 -8.59 12.34 14.85
CA ARG A 584 -7.73 11.69 15.83
C ARG A 584 -8.51 11.37 17.10
N THR A 585 -9.14 12.39 17.68
CA THR A 585 -10.02 12.25 18.85
C THR A 585 -11.20 11.31 18.55
N LEU A 586 -11.82 11.38 17.38
CA LEU A 586 -12.89 10.44 17.02
C LEU A 586 -12.39 8.98 17.07
N HIS A 587 -11.25 8.66 16.46
CA HIS A 587 -10.72 7.30 16.49
C HIS A 587 -10.35 6.85 17.90
N HIS A 588 -9.85 7.77 18.74
CA HIS A 588 -9.58 7.51 20.15
C HIS A 588 -10.86 7.09 20.90
N GLU A 589 -11.93 7.91 20.81
CA GLU A 589 -13.20 7.61 21.46
C GLU A 589 -13.88 6.34 20.90
N LEU A 590 -13.71 6.07 19.60
CA LEU A 590 -14.17 4.82 19.00
C LEU A 590 -13.45 3.60 19.59
N GLY A 591 -12.17 3.71 19.94
CA GLY A 591 -11.45 2.63 20.60
C GLY A 591 -11.98 2.35 22.01
N HIS A 592 -12.31 3.39 22.79
CA HIS A 592 -13.01 3.22 24.07
C HIS A 592 -14.37 2.53 23.90
N MET A 593 -15.12 2.91 22.88
CA MET A 593 -16.40 2.27 22.57
C MET A 593 -16.24 0.79 22.23
N LEU A 594 -15.25 0.43 21.40
CA LEU A 594 -14.97 -0.97 21.03
C LEU A 594 -14.62 -1.79 22.27
N GLU A 595 -13.70 -1.29 23.10
CA GLU A 595 -13.30 -1.95 24.35
C GLU A 595 -14.50 -2.13 25.30
N ALA A 596 -15.36 -1.13 25.42
CA ALA A 596 -16.46 -1.18 26.36
C ALA A 596 -17.58 -2.14 25.98
N ARG A 597 -17.81 -2.32 24.67
CA ARG A 597 -18.92 -3.12 24.14
C ARG A 597 -18.62 -4.61 24.05
N ASP A 598 -17.35 -4.97 24.06
CA ASP A 598 -16.92 -6.36 24.04
C ASP A 598 -16.28 -6.73 25.38
N PRO A 599 -17.03 -7.36 26.31
CA PRO A 599 -16.52 -7.73 27.63
C PRO A 599 -15.33 -8.70 27.55
N VAL A 600 -15.21 -9.47 26.46
CA VAL A 600 -14.09 -10.39 26.24
C VAL A 600 -12.86 -9.57 25.87
N LEU A 601 -12.98 -8.67 24.88
CA LEU A 601 -11.92 -7.74 24.52
C LEU A 601 -11.45 -6.92 25.74
N ARG A 602 -12.39 -6.34 26.49
CA ARG A 602 -12.10 -5.57 27.72
C ARG A 602 -11.26 -6.38 28.71
N ARG A 603 -11.61 -7.66 28.90
CA ARG A 603 -10.86 -8.55 29.79
C ARG A 603 -9.45 -8.81 29.26
N ILE A 604 -9.32 -9.11 27.96
CA ILE A 604 -8.05 -9.36 27.29
C ILE A 604 -7.12 -8.15 27.43
N VAL A 605 -7.57 -6.95 27.03
CA VAL A 605 -6.69 -5.76 27.05
C VAL A 605 -6.32 -5.32 28.46
N ARG A 606 -7.19 -5.59 29.45
CA ARG A 606 -6.85 -5.38 30.86
C ARG A 606 -5.78 -6.36 31.34
N GLN A 607 -5.91 -7.64 31.02
CA GLN A 607 -4.89 -8.65 31.37
C GLN A 607 -3.57 -8.35 30.68
N TRP A 608 -3.61 -7.99 29.40
CA TRP A 608 -2.46 -7.56 28.62
C TRP A 608 -1.75 -6.36 29.28
N ARG A 609 -2.49 -5.29 29.63
CA ARG A 609 -1.91 -4.13 30.34
C ARG A 609 -1.30 -4.53 31.69
N LEU A 610 -1.97 -5.40 32.46
CA LEU A 610 -1.47 -5.86 33.76
C LEU A 610 -0.19 -6.68 33.63
N HIS A 611 -0.10 -7.52 32.60
CA HIS A 611 1.10 -8.26 32.26
C HIS A 611 2.25 -7.31 31.91
N ARG A 612 2.02 -6.42 30.94
CA ARG A 612 2.97 -5.39 30.49
C ARG A 612 3.51 -4.54 31.63
N THR A 613 2.64 -4.18 32.57
CA THR A 613 2.97 -3.29 33.68
C THR A 613 3.31 -4.02 34.99
N ARG A 614 3.67 -5.32 34.92
CA ARG A 614 4.05 -6.11 36.09
C ARG A 614 5.37 -5.58 36.66
N GLY A 615 5.39 -5.28 37.96
CA GLY A 615 6.56 -4.69 38.63
C GLY A 615 6.74 -3.17 38.45
N GLU A 616 6.01 -2.55 37.53
CA GLU A 616 6.07 -1.11 37.30
C GLU A 616 5.43 -0.32 38.47
N LYS A 617 6.12 0.74 38.89
CA LYS A 617 5.62 1.67 39.92
C LYS A 617 4.56 2.59 39.33
N VAL A 618 3.52 2.85 40.12
CA VAL A 618 2.51 3.85 39.77
C VAL A 618 3.13 5.23 39.89
N THR A 619 3.09 6.01 38.82
CA THR A 619 3.63 7.38 38.77
C THR A 619 2.63 8.33 38.10
N PRO A 620 2.63 9.62 38.44
CA PRO A 620 1.86 10.61 37.68
C PRO A 620 2.27 10.62 36.20
N LEU A 621 1.31 10.82 35.30
CA LEU A 621 1.56 10.92 33.85
C LEU A 621 2.47 12.09 33.49
N GLY A 622 2.41 13.18 34.26
CA GLY A 622 3.26 14.35 34.10
C GLY A 622 2.65 15.42 33.19
N GLY A 623 3.48 16.10 32.40
CA GLY A 623 3.12 17.34 31.73
C GLY A 623 1.84 17.34 30.89
N GLY A 624 0.88 18.21 31.26
CA GLY A 624 -0.40 18.37 30.56
C GLY A 624 -1.54 17.54 31.16
N TYR A 625 -1.21 16.65 32.09
CA TYR A 625 -2.16 15.81 32.84
C TYR A 625 -2.23 16.27 34.30
N GLY A 626 -3.37 16.02 34.95
CA GLY A 626 -3.55 16.33 36.36
C GLY A 626 -2.71 15.41 37.25
N GLU A 627 -2.32 15.88 38.45
CA GLU A 627 -1.51 15.08 39.39
C GLU A 627 -2.16 13.76 39.82
N LYS A 628 -3.51 13.70 39.73
CA LYS A 628 -4.30 12.49 40.03
C LYS A 628 -4.36 11.52 38.86
N GLU A 629 -3.90 11.90 37.68
CA GLU A 629 -3.83 11.04 36.50
C GLU A 629 -2.54 10.21 36.56
N ILE A 630 -2.68 9.03 37.14
CA ILE A 630 -1.60 8.09 37.39
C ILE A 630 -1.55 6.99 36.32
N ALA A 631 -0.34 6.52 36.03
CA ALA A 631 -0.07 5.47 35.07
C ALA A 631 1.07 4.56 35.55
N LYS A 632 1.13 3.36 34.98
CA LYS A 632 2.34 2.53 34.98
C LYS A 632 2.95 2.62 33.59
N LYS A 633 4.10 3.29 33.48
CA LYS A 633 4.61 3.76 32.18
C LYS A 633 5.06 2.61 31.26
N ASP A 634 5.69 1.58 31.81
CA ASP A 634 6.28 0.47 31.04
C ASP A 634 7.12 1.00 29.84
N LYS A 635 7.40 0.17 28.84
CA LYS A 635 8.03 0.51 27.57
C LYS A 635 7.01 0.89 26.49
N PHE A 636 5.82 1.36 26.87
CA PHE A 636 4.84 1.82 25.90
C PHE A 636 5.39 2.97 25.05
N VAL A 637 4.96 3.04 23.79
CA VAL A 637 5.29 4.17 22.89
C VAL A 637 4.76 5.50 23.41
N GLU A 638 3.65 5.47 24.16
CA GLU A 638 3.12 6.60 24.90
C GLU A 638 2.71 6.15 26.32
N ALA A 639 3.22 6.84 27.35
CA ALA A 639 2.92 6.51 28.76
C ALA A 639 1.42 6.53 29.09
N TYR A 640 0.62 7.24 28.30
CA TYR A 640 -0.84 7.32 28.42
C TYR A 640 -1.52 5.95 28.27
N ILE A 641 -0.95 5.02 27.48
CA ILE A 641 -1.45 3.64 27.33
C ILE A 641 -1.52 2.92 28.69
N GLY A 642 -0.58 3.22 29.58
CA GLY A 642 -0.49 2.67 30.92
C GLY A 642 -1.38 3.35 31.97
N ARG A 643 -2.28 4.26 31.57
CA ARG A 643 -3.16 5.01 32.47
C ARG A 643 -4.07 4.08 33.28
N ILE A 644 -4.25 4.42 34.56
CA ILE A 644 -5.09 3.68 35.50
C ILE A 644 -6.36 4.48 35.77
N TYR A 645 -7.51 3.87 35.45
CA TYR A 645 -8.83 4.38 35.79
C TYR A 645 -9.46 3.62 36.95
N LYS A 646 -10.35 4.29 37.70
CA LYS A 646 -11.22 3.62 38.66
C LYS A 646 -12.26 2.72 37.98
N SER A 647 -12.68 3.06 36.76
CA SER A 647 -13.72 2.36 35.98
C SER A 647 -13.27 1.05 35.33
N GLN A 648 -12.05 0.57 35.61
CA GLN A 648 -11.41 -0.60 34.98
C GLN A 648 -11.15 -0.49 33.47
N ASP A 649 -11.62 0.56 32.81
CA ASP A 649 -11.29 0.87 31.41
C ASP A 649 -9.78 1.09 31.23
N THR A 650 -9.33 0.93 29.99
CA THR A 650 -7.93 1.10 29.60
C THR A 650 -7.78 2.08 28.44
N GLU A 651 -6.54 2.50 28.19
CA GLU A 651 -6.16 3.30 27.02
C GLU A 651 -5.58 2.44 25.89
N VAL A 652 -5.68 1.11 26.01
CA VAL A 652 -4.97 0.19 25.11
C VAL A 652 -5.59 0.23 23.72
N VAL A 653 -6.93 0.08 23.62
CA VAL A 653 -7.60 0.06 22.32
C VAL A 653 -7.74 1.47 21.73
N SER A 654 -8.06 2.47 22.55
CA SER A 654 -8.18 3.88 22.14
C SER A 654 -6.88 4.40 21.52
N MET A 655 -5.77 4.30 22.23
CA MET A 655 -4.46 4.72 21.72
C MET A 655 -3.95 3.81 20.61
N GLY A 656 -4.18 2.50 20.71
CA GLY A 656 -3.79 1.56 19.66
C GLY A 656 -4.47 1.87 18.33
N LEU A 657 -5.78 2.12 18.33
CA LEU A 657 -6.54 2.46 17.14
C LEU A 657 -6.15 3.83 16.58
N GLU A 658 -5.94 4.81 17.46
CA GLU A 658 -5.46 6.13 17.09
C GLU A 658 -4.09 6.05 16.40
N LEU A 659 -3.12 5.39 17.03
CA LEU A 659 -1.76 5.24 16.52
C LEU A 659 -1.73 4.41 15.24
N LEU A 660 -2.51 3.33 15.14
CA LEU A 660 -2.56 2.52 13.94
C LEU A 660 -3.03 3.32 12.71
N LEU A 661 -4.03 4.18 12.90
CA LEU A 661 -4.62 4.95 11.79
C LEU A 661 -3.84 6.22 11.44
N HIS A 662 -3.19 6.85 12.42
CA HIS A 662 -2.53 8.15 12.23
C HIS A 662 -1.00 8.08 12.29
N SER A 663 -0.42 7.05 12.87
CA SER A 663 1.03 6.90 13.08
C SER A 663 1.48 5.43 13.22
N PRO A 664 1.17 4.54 12.24
CA PRO A 664 1.41 3.09 12.39
C PRO A 664 2.88 2.74 12.62
N ALA A 665 3.80 3.52 12.06
CA ALA A 665 5.25 3.35 12.29
C ALA A 665 5.67 3.59 13.74
N LEU A 666 4.93 4.41 14.49
CA LEU A 666 5.16 4.60 15.92
C LEU A 666 4.66 3.39 16.71
N LEU A 667 3.44 2.91 16.41
CA LEU A 667 2.87 1.72 17.04
C LEU A 667 3.73 0.47 16.82
N MET A 668 4.29 0.28 15.62
CA MET A 668 5.18 -0.85 15.31
C MET A 668 6.46 -0.90 16.15
N LYS A 669 6.82 0.17 16.88
CA LYS A 669 7.93 0.14 17.85
C LYS A 669 7.57 -0.62 19.13
N ASP A 670 6.29 -0.76 19.43
CA ASP A 670 5.75 -1.64 20.46
C ASP A 670 5.06 -2.82 19.77
N SER A 671 5.85 -3.79 19.34
CA SER A 671 5.38 -4.93 18.54
C SER A 671 4.23 -5.67 19.20
N GLU A 672 4.24 -5.78 20.52
CA GLU A 672 3.19 -6.48 21.27
C GLU A 672 1.86 -5.71 21.24
N HIS A 673 1.89 -4.37 21.37
CA HIS A 673 0.69 -3.54 21.22
C HIS A 673 0.19 -3.54 19.77
N PHE A 674 1.11 -3.52 18.81
CA PHE A 674 0.77 -3.64 17.40
C PHE A 674 0.07 -4.98 17.09
N ASP A 675 0.63 -6.10 17.55
CA ASP A 675 0.07 -7.44 17.35
C ASP A 675 -1.30 -7.58 17.99
N LEU A 676 -1.46 -7.08 19.23
CA LEU A 676 -2.76 -6.99 19.88
C LEU A 676 -3.77 -6.25 18.97
N MET A 677 -3.43 -5.04 18.51
CA MET A 677 -4.36 -4.23 17.70
C MET A 677 -4.71 -4.86 16.36
N VAL A 678 -3.77 -5.54 15.69
CA VAL A 678 -4.05 -6.28 14.45
C VAL A 678 -5.07 -7.39 14.70
N ASN A 679 -4.95 -8.11 15.82
CA ASN A 679 -5.88 -9.17 16.17
C ASN A 679 -7.25 -8.63 16.59
N VAL A 680 -7.30 -7.52 17.34
CA VAL A 680 -8.56 -6.82 17.67
C VAL A 680 -9.33 -6.42 16.41
N LEU A 681 -8.63 -5.90 15.39
CA LEU A 681 -9.30 -5.50 14.14
C LEU A 681 -9.73 -6.68 13.26
N ARG A 682 -9.07 -7.83 13.39
CA ARG A 682 -9.46 -9.08 12.71
C ARG A 682 -10.56 -9.82 13.45
N GLY A 683 -10.80 -9.48 14.71
CA GLY A 683 -11.71 -10.21 15.55
C GLY A 683 -11.15 -11.53 16.08
N THR A 684 -9.83 -11.66 16.14
CA THR A 684 -9.09 -12.87 16.56
C THR A 684 -8.31 -12.64 17.86
N GLU A 685 -8.65 -11.60 18.61
CA GLU A 685 -8.00 -11.19 19.85
C GLU A 685 -8.00 -12.29 20.91
N LEU A 686 -9.05 -13.12 20.99
CA LEU A 686 -9.17 -14.17 22.00
C LEU A 686 -8.28 -15.37 21.66
N GLU A 687 -8.27 -15.81 20.40
CA GLU A 687 -7.41 -16.88 19.92
C GLU A 687 -5.94 -16.49 20.12
N TRP A 688 -5.58 -15.28 19.69
CA TRP A 688 -4.24 -14.74 19.89
C TRP A 688 -3.86 -14.66 21.36
N ALA A 689 -4.74 -14.15 22.22
CA ALA A 689 -4.47 -14.03 23.65
C ALA A 689 -4.23 -15.41 24.29
N ARG A 690 -5.02 -16.44 23.94
CA ARG A 690 -4.85 -17.82 24.46
C ARG A 690 -3.49 -18.44 24.13
N GLU A 691 -2.86 -18.00 23.05
CA GLU A 691 -1.53 -18.44 22.66
C GLU A 691 -0.43 -17.72 23.45
N GLN A 692 -0.72 -16.55 24.03
CA GLN A 692 0.26 -15.80 24.80
C GLN A 692 0.52 -16.43 26.17
N PRO A 693 1.79 -16.50 26.62
CA PRO A 693 2.14 -17.04 27.93
C PRO A 693 1.39 -16.36 29.08
N TRP A 694 1.23 -15.03 29.00
CA TRP A 694 0.62 -14.22 30.05
C TRP A 694 -0.88 -14.39 30.23
N PHE A 695 -1.57 -15.00 29.26
CA PHE A 695 -3.01 -15.25 29.36
C PHE A 695 -3.32 -16.55 30.11
N LYS A 696 -2.32 -17.44 30.22
CA LYS A 696 -2.40 -18.72 30.94
C LYS A 696 -2.05 -18.59 32.43
N GLU A 697 -1.38 -17.50 32.80
CA GLU A 697 -1.07 -17.08 34.18
C GLU A 697 -2.27 -16.40 34.84
#